data_AF-A0A1M5Y510-F1
#
_entry.id   AF-A0A1M5Y510-F1
#
_cell.length_a   1.000
_cell.length_b   1.000
_cell.length_c   1.000
_cell.angle_alpha   90.00
_cell.angle_beta   90.00
_cell.angle_gamma   90.00
#
_symmetry.space_group_name_H-M   'P 1'
#
loop_
_entity.id
_entity.type
_entity.pdbx_description
1 polymer ?
#
loop_
_entity_poly.entity_id
_entity_poly.type
_entity_poly.pdbx_seq_one_letter_code
_entity_poly.pdbx_strand_id
1 'polypeptide(L)'
;MIQFLFRCLKNRSSGPVSLLPWLLFFVLIVWGFILSVPATPATAQEAPTSQSAAGPVLSSSNYQTCNLRLRDGKAPGDIRTIQYQLNALYQDNSQFPQDDKYLNDGRWGPVTRRWLAYFCAEFDVVQPAAYQAFMESILIDLDRATYLNALYPNWRGYIAPKNLLHLKNSDIANKIIAGIVEKTSQPALQTEVNTPDSTDYYQLTTADFTQLSQRQSTLAALKKLASQQFEQRSELYNSLRAAFTKLGKSVDIDALITSQILNLPAAPAQSLNIQSGDSANSTRSQADSGQAKNSDQQTTIKFQSATPQQISWQMKPGALQDTLNQENLVPVDKALLKKLAPLQNQVFASDLLIAMAFKLAGLPTSGEAVESILNLAKKTGDMPQSDSPMLWQAPDNCGCQDSKPAIQSDGTFYGFAPYWSLAGQHKKKDQPAYETIRFSQLDRIGYTAAVIKPDGDDIALILPPNWQNRTEYTRFIQMAERYRSAVDLVVTTPKHMTKSQLIQILTKRTGKTDDLVSMLVAAVKQPLDKRFVNRMKPILSFGLSPVPTMGDGVTLYLDLSPLNDEASQQVFVDFIRRLKAALQGVPVSEQLTATPGDRYFLNLVIPVRTITSHTYGDPQNIYRLGNLKQLARLTNLIITLPGDPASNPPSHVADNSQTSSSQTPGSQTTSSQKTKQNTASDNGYELDEISQIRELQAWLGGQPDQETVARIFPDIVPVLVTADSREQQTALNRLVRLSSWNFAGAAYWPVPLSEANQTLVSETFFPETPSVYPLMSELRQSFSRLMNVVCPNRWLLRVALAGVFTILIVLLVSSVWIYPLRRHLNSLPFVAVCCAAVLSLMLVFIADPFFMHYKIEIVFAFMLLTGLILATAWLVNREGEKP
;
A
#
# COMPACT_ATOMS: atom_id res chain seq x y z
N MET A 1 30.46 51.82 -8.59
CA MET A 1 29.32 51.96 -9.53
C MET A 1 28.49 53.22 -9.27
N ILE A 2 27.99 53.46 -8.05
CA ILE A 2 27.21 54.68 -7.70
C ILE A 2 28.01 55.99 -7.89
N GLN A 3 29.30 56.02 -7.54
CA GLN A 3 30.17 57.18 -7.80
C GLN A 3 30.47 57.41 -9.30
N PHE A 4 30.40 56.36 -10.12
CA PHE A 4 30.60 56.47 -11.57
C PHE A 4 29.35 57.03 -12.27
N LEU A 5 28.16 56.63 -11.78
CA LEU A 5 26.86 57.21 -12.16
C LEU A 5 26.78 58.70 -11.79
N PHE A 6 27.25 59.08 -10.60
CA PHE A 6 27.30 60.49 -10.18
C PHE A 6 28.27 61.34 -11.01
N ARG A 7 29.41 60.79 -11.44
CA ARG A 7 30.35 61.49 -12.36
C ARG A 7 29.79 61.63 -13.77
N CYS A 8 29.00 60.67 -14.25
CA CYS A 8 28.36 60.78 -15.57
C CYS A 8 27.19 61.77 -15.59
N LEU A 9 26.47 61.93 -14.48
CA LEU A 9 25.36 62.89 -14.36
C LEU A 9 25.83 64.33 -14.20
N LYS A 10 27.01 64.56 -13.59
CA LYS A 10 27.54 65.91 -13.35
C LYS A 10 28.10 66.61 -14.60
N ASN A 11 28.29 65.89 -15.71
CA ASN A 11 29.02 66.39 -16.89
C ASN A 11 28.21 66.31 -18.21
N ARG A 12 26.94 66.73 -18.19
CA ARG A 12 26.09 66.76 -19.40
C ARG A 12 25.39 68.10 -19.57
N SER A 13 26.02 68.98 -20.34
CA SER A 13 25.31 70.01 -21.11
C SER A 13 25.23 69.55 -22.57
N SER A 14 24.03 69.68 -23.16
CA SER A 14 23.70 69.60 -24.59
C SER A 14 23.90 68.26 -25.34
N GLY A 15 22.83 67.48 -25.46
CA GLY A 15 22.63 66.47 -26.51
C GLY A 15 21.79 65.24 -26.09
N PRO A 16 20.71 64.86 -26.80
CA PRO A 16 19.91 63.69 -26.47
C PRO A 16 20.63 62.43 -26.96
N VAL A 17 21.32 61.73 -26.06
CA VAL A 17 21.84 60.39 -26.36
C VAL A 17 20.80 59.35 -25.95
N SER A 18 20.31 58.60 -26.94
CA SER A 18 19.40 57.47 -26.80
C SER A 18 19.98 56.42 -25.83
N LEU A 19 19.41 56.33 -24.62
CA LEU A 19 19.69 55.30 -23.61
C LEU A 19 18.89 54.00 -23.84
N LEU A 20 18.05 53.96 -24.88
CA LEU A 20 17.26 52.79 -25.29
C LEU A 20 18.08 51.50 -25.48
N PRO A 21 19.30 51.53 -26.08
CA PRO A 21 20.11 50.34 -26.25
C PRO A 21 20.62 49.78 -24.92
N TRP A 22 20.93 50.65 -23.96
CA TRP A 22 21.45 50.25 -22.65
C TRP A 22 20.37 49.65 -21.75
N LEU A 23 19.12 50.12 -21.86
CA LEU A 23 17.97 49.55 -21.17
C LEU A 23 17.52 48.21 -21.79
N LEU A 24 17.51 48.10 -23.12
CA LEU A 24 17.31 46.82 -23.81
C LEU A 24 18.42 45.81 -23.46
N PHE A 25 19.67 46.27 -23.36
CA PHE A 25 20.80 45.44 -22.93
C PHE A 25 20.65 44.99 -21.47
N PHE A 26 20.15 45.83 -20.57
CA PHE A 26 19.90 45.45 -19.17
C PHE A 26 18.73 44.46 -19.05
N VAL A 27 17.63 44.66 -19.80
CA VAL A 27 16.50 43.73 -19.84
C VAL A 27 16.90 42.39 -20.47
N LEU A 28 17.75 42.40 -21.50
CA LEU A 28 18.29 41.20 -22.14
C LEU A 28 19.34 40.48 -21.28
N ILE A 29 20.14 41.19 -20.47
CA ILE A 29 21.09 40.56 -19.53
C ILE A 29 20.35 39.89 -18.36
N VAL A 30 19.30 40.54 -17.85
CA VAL A 30 18.47 39.98 -16.76
C VAL A 30 17.69 38.74 -17.25
N TRP A 31 17.37 38.64 -18.54
CA TRP A 31 16.73 37.46 -19.13
C TRP A 31 17.71 36.41 -19.70
N GLY A 32 18.91 36.81 -20.13
CA GLY A 32 19.88 35.95 -20.82
C GLY A 32 20.71 35.05 -19.89
N PHE A 33 20.85 35.40 -18.62
CA PHE A 33 21.56 34.58 -17.63
C PHE A 33 20.75 33.34 -17.14
N ILE A 34 19.54 33.11 -17.67
CA ILE A 34 18.61 32.07 -17.21
C ILE A 34 18.81 30.71 -17.93
N LEU A 35 19.68 30.61 -18.95
CA LEU A 35 19.79 29.40 -19.79
C LEU A 35 21.24 28.93 -19.99
N SER A 36 21.81 28.16 -19.05
CA SER A 36 22.95 27.27 -19.34
C SER A 36 23.24 26.27 -18.21
N VAL A 37 23.06 24.97 -18.48
CA VAL A 37 23.53 23.83 -17.66
C VAL A 37 24.45 22.97 -18.53
N PRO A 38 25.65 22.57 -18.10
CA PRO A 38 26.52 21.70 -18.88
C PRO A 38 26.34 20.21 -18.50
N ALA A 39 26.37 19.35 -19.52
CA ALA A 39 26.42 17.89 -19.40
C ALA A 39 27.87 17.38 -19.32
N THR A 40 28.12 16.28 -18.60
CA THR A 40 29.42 15.57 -18.57
C THR A 40 29.29 14.11 -19.01
N PRO A 41 30.31 13.53 -19.68
CA PRO A 41 30.21 12.25 -20.38
C PRO A 41 30.76 11.06 -19.57
N ALA A 42 30.36 9.86 -20.00
CA ALA A 42 30.71 8.55 -19.42
C ALA A 42 32.00 7.95 -20.00
N THR A 43 32.70 7.13 -19.20
CA THR A 43 33.82 6.26 -19.60
C THR A 43 33.56 4.79 -19.21
N ALA A 44 34.20 3.87 -19.93
CA ALA A 44 33.91 2.42 -20.04
C ALA A 44 35.10 1.51 -19.65
N GLN A 45 34.87 0.18 -19.69
CA GLN A 45 35.78 -1.01 -19.66
C GLN A 45 36.26 -1.51 -18.27
N GLU A 46 36.53 -2.81 -17.98
CA GLU A 46 36.50 -4.12 -18.67
C GLU A 46 36.61 -5.27 -17.60
N ALA A 47 36.28 -6.52 -17.95
CA ALA A 47 36.16 -7.71 -17.05
C ALA A 47 37.31 -8.75 -17.20
N PRO A 48 37.52 -9.66 -16.21
CA PRO A 48 37.89 -11.05 -16.57
C PRO A 48 37.44 -12.23 -15.64
N THR A 49 37.05 -13.31 -16.34
CA THR A 49 37.06 -14.79 -16.18
C THR A 49 37.48 -15.55 -14.90
N SER A 50 36.76 -16.67 -14.67
CA SER A 50 36.76 -17.67 -13.57
C SER A 50 37.53 -18.98 -13.89
N GLN A 51 38.00 -19.74 -12.85
CA GLN A 51 38.33 -21.20 -12.91
C GLN A 51 38.64 -21.86 -11.53
N SER A 52 38.28 -23.15 -11.36
CA SER A 52 38.36 -24.00 -10.15
C SER A 52 38.91 -25.42 -10.49
N ALA A 53 39.70 -26.06 -9.60
CA ALA A 53 39.73 -27.52 -9.32
C ALA A 53 40.74 -27.91 -8.20
N ALA A 54 40.34 -28.79 -7.27
CA ALA A 54 41.12 -29.29 -6.13
C ALA A 54 41.66 -30.72 -6.38
N GLY A 55 42.96 -30.93 -6.13
CA GLY A 55 43.67 -32.18 -6.45
C GLY A 55 45.16 -32.30 -6.03
N PRO A 56 45.93 -31.24 -5.69
CA PRO A 56 47.39 -31.40 -5.45
C PRO A 56 47.89 -31.21 -4.00
N VAL A 57 47.04 -31.10 -2.98
CA VAL A 57 47.47 -30.59 -1.65
C VAL A 57 48.35 -31.58 -0.86
N LEU A 58 47.99 -32.87 -0.79
CA LEU A 58 48.74 -33.88 -0.02
C LEU A 58 50.15 -34.18 -0.57
N SER A 59 50.38 -33.93 -1.85
CA SER A 59 51.69 -34.09 -2.51
C SER A 59 52.54 -32.82 -2.48
N SER A 60 52.04 -31.73 -1.89
CA SER A 60 52.75 -30.44 -1.89
C SER A 60 53.97 -30.44 -0.94
N SER A 61 55.00 -29.69 -1.32
CA SER A 61 56.17 -29.43 -0.47
C SER A 61 55.79 -28.76 0.85
N ASN A 62 54.74 -27.92 0.84
CA ASN A 62 54.25 -27.19 2.01
C ASN A 62 53.60 -28.16 3.01
N TYR A 63 52.83 -29.14 2.52
CA TYR A 63 52.28 -30.22 3.35
C TYR A 63 53.37 -31.05 4.03
N GLN A 64 54.38 -31.49 3.27
CA GLN A 64 55.47 -32.31 3.80
C GLN A 64 56.26 -31.56 4.88
N THR A 65 56.59 -30.29 4.63
CA THR A 65 57.31 -29.42 5.58
C THR A 65 56.50 -29.20 6.85
N CYS A 66 55.20 -28.91 6.72
CA CYS A 66 54.33 -28.67 7.87
C CYS A 66 54.11 -29.93 8.70
N ASN A 67 53.92 -31.08 8.04
CA ASN A 67 53.74 -32.38 8.70
C ASN A 67 54.99 -32.82 9.49
N LEU A 68 56.20 -32.60 8.95
CA LEU A 68 57.45 -32.89 9.65
C LEU A 68 57.57 -32.06 10.94
N ARG A 69 57.31 -30.75 10.86
CA ARG A 69 57.38 -29.85 12.03
C ARG A 69 56.34 -30.19 13.11
N LEU A 70 55.14 -30.57 12.72
CA LEU A 70 54.10 -31.03 13.66
C LEU A 70 54.43 -32.38 14.29
N ARG A 71 55.30 -33.19 13.66
CA ARG A 71 55.70 -34.49 14.20
C ARG A 71 56.65 -34.36 15.39
N ASP A 72 57.58 -33.42 15.31
CA ASP A 72 58.70 -33.27 16.25
C ASP A 72 58.40 -32.29 17.41
N GLY A 73 57.19 -31.70 17.40
CA GLY A 73 56.77 -30.68 18.35
C GLY A 73 55.94 -31.18 19.54
N LYS A 74 55.93 -30.41 20.63
CA LYS A 74 55.06 -30.66 21.80
C LYS A 74 53.59 -30.43 21.43
N ALA A 75 52.71 -31.24 22.02
CA ALA A 75 51.26 -31.13 21.82
C ALA A 75 50.73 -29.77 22.34
N PRO A 76 49.81 -29.11 21.60
CA PRO A 76 49.17 -27.88 22.07
C PRO A 76 48.22 -28.17 23.25
N GLY A 77 47.92 -27.14 24.05
CA GLY A 77 47.08 -27.28 25.25
C GLY A 77 45.61 -27.59 24.96
N ASP A 78 45.09 -27.24 23.78
CA ASP A 78 43.67 -27.36 23.44
C ASP A 78 43.41 -28.24 22.20
N ILE A 79 43.76 -29.52 22.33
CA ILE A 79 43.67 -30.49 21.22
C ILE A 79 42.22 -30.70 20.77
N ARG A 80 41.25 -30.65 21.70
CA ARG A 80 39.83 -30.88 21.38
C ARG A 80 39.27 -29.77 20.49
N THR A 81 39.60 -28.52 20.78
CA THR A 81 39.18 -27.38 19.95
C THR A 81 39.76 -27.49 18.54
N ILE A 82 41.03 -27.86 18.41
CA ILE A 82 41.69 -28.06 17.10
C ILE A 82 40.99 -29.16 16.31
N GLN A 83 40.72 -30.29 16.94
CA GLN A 83 40.05 -31.42 16.30
C GLN A 83 38.62 -31.05 15.85
N TYR A 84 37.87 -30.31 16.68
CA TYR A 84 36.54 -29.81 16.35
C TYR A 84 36.56 -28.85 15.15
N GLN A 85 37.50 -27.89 15.13
CA GLN A 85 37.65 -26.94 14.03
C GLN A 85 38.03 -27.62 12.71
N LEU A 86 38.94 -28.59 12.76
CA LEU A 86 39.31 -29.40 11.59
C LEU A 86 38.12 -30.21 11.06
N ASN A 87 37.30 -30.77 11.96
CA ASN A 87 36.07 -31.46 11.58
C ASN A 87 35.10 -30.53 10.87
N ALA A 88 34.81 -29.36 11.45
CA ALA A 88 33.92 -28.37 10.85
C ALA A 88 34.37 -27.89 9.47
N LEU A 89 35.69 -27.83 9.21
CA LEU A 89 36.23 -27.40 7.92
C LEU A 89 36.25 -28.50 6.85
N TYR A 90 36.38 -29.78 7.23
CA TYR A 90 36.70 -30.85 6.27
C TYR A 90 35.75 -32.04 6.28
N GLN A 91 34.68 -32.03 7.08
CA GLN A 91 33.67 -33.10 7.11
C GLN A 91 33.16 -33.53 5.72
N ASP A 92 33.05 -32.59 4.78
CA ASP A 92 32.56 -32.84 3.41
C ASP A 92 33.66 -33.24 2.42
N ASN A 93 34.93 -33.30 2.85
CA ASN A 93 36.04 -33.74 2.00
C ASN A 93 36.07 -35.26 1.92
N SER A 94 36.01 -35.82 0.70
CA SER A 94 36.04 -37.28 0.47
C SER A 94 37.25 -38.02 1.05
N GLN A 95 38.37 -37.33 1.31
CA GLN A 95 39.56 -37.90 1.93
C GLN A 95 39.54 -37.80 3.46
N PHE A 96 38.53 -37.12 4.04
CA PHE A 96 38.36 -36.92 5.47
C PHE A 96 37.90 -38.20 6.18
N PRO A 97 38.41 -38.52 7.39
CA PRO A 97 38.03 -39.73 8.09
C PRO A 97 36.54 -39.64 8.46
N GLN A 98 35.70 -40.53 7.92
CA GLN A 98 34.26 -40.57 8.21
C GLN A 98 33.92 -41.22 9.56
N ASP A 99 34.92 -41.71 10.30
CA ASP A 99 34.75 -42.21 11.66
C ASP A 99 34.94 -41.07 12.67
N ASP A 100 33.85 -40.64 13.32
CA ASP A 100 33.77 -39.61 14.38
C ASP A 100 34.76 -39.79 15.55
N LYS A 101 35.41 -40.96 15.65
CA LYS A 101 36.33 -41.31 16.73
C LYS A 101 37.73 -40.69 16.58
N TYR A 102 38.16 -40.29 15.38
CA TYR A 102 39.58 -39.93 15.15
C TYR A 102 39.91 -38.44 15.31
N LEU A 103 38.91 -37.56 15.36
CA LEU A 103 39.06 -36.12 15.59
C LEU A 103 38.06 -35.63 16.66
N ASN A 104 37.82 -36.43 17.69
CA ASN A 104 37.08 -36.02 18.89
C ASN A 104 37.60 -36.75 20.15
N ASP A 105 38.74 -37.44 20.04
CA ASP A 105 39.31 -38.22 21.14
C ASP A 105 40.18 -37.38 22.09
N GLY A 106 40.42 -36.11 21.75
CA GLY A 106 41.28 -35.20 22.50
C GLY A 106 42.75 -35.61 22.51
N ARG A 107 43.18 -36.51 21.61
CA ARG A 107 44.56 -37.01 21.55
C ARG A 107 45.33 -36.33 20.43
N TRP A 108 46.57 -35.94 20.74
CA TRP A 108 47.52 -35.43 19.75
C TRP A 108 48.12 -36.58 18.92
N GLY A 109 47.30 -37.14 18.03
CA GLY A 109 47.61 -38.32 17.24
C GLY A 109 48.14 -38.01 15.83
N PRO A 110 48.51 -39.05 15.06
CA PRO A 110 48.89 -38.91 13.65
C PRO A 110 47.79 -38.29 12.78
N VAL A 111 46.52 -38.55 13.10
CA VAL A 111 45.36 -38.05 12.33
C VAL A 111 45.20 -36.53 12.51
N THR A 112 45.17 -36.03 13.75
CA THR A 112 45.12 -34.59 14.06
C THR A 112 46.27 -33.85 13.39
N ARG A 113 47.49 -34.38 13.49
CA ARG A 113 48.68 -33.77 12.85
C ARG A 113 48.59 -33.75 11.33
N ARG A 114 48.11 -34.83 10.72
CA ARG A 114 47.93 -34.92 9.27
C ARG A 114 46.95 -33.89 8.75
N TRP A 115 45.81 -33.69 9.42
CA TRP A 115 44.80 -32.72 8.99
C TRP A 115 45.19 -31.28 9.28
N LEU A 116 45.92 -31.05 10.37
CA LEU A 116 46.49 -29.74 10.63
C LEU A 116 47.58 -29.38 9.60
N ALA A 117 48.38 -30.35 9.16
CA ALA A 117 49.33 -30.18 8.06
C ALA A 117 48.62 -29.95 6.72
N TYR A 118 47.47 -30.60 6.50
CA TYR A 118 46.63 -30.38 5.31
C TYR A 118 46.10 -28.95 5.27
N PHE A 119 45.56 -28.47 6.39
CA PHE A 119 45.12 -27.08 6.56
C PHE A 119 46.23 -26.08 6.26
N CYS A 120 47.39 -26.28 6.90
CA CYS A 120 48.58 -25.46 6.69
C CYS A 120 48.99 -25.35 5.22
N ALA A 121 48.88 -26.45 4.46
CA ALA A 121 49.21 -26.47 3.03
C ALA A 121 48.12 -25.87 2.14
N GLU A 122 46.85 -26.09 2.47
CA GLU A 122 45.70 -25.59 1.70
C GLU A 122 45.57 -24.06 1.78
N PHE A 123 45.87 -23.49 2.96
CA PHE A 123 45.78 -22.06 3.24
C PHE A 123 47.12 -21.31 3.13
N ASP A 124 48.20 -22.01 2.77
CA ASP A 124 49.56 -21.45 2.65
C ASP A 124 50.02 -20.70 3.90
N VAL A 125 49.81 -21.31 5.07
CA VAL A 125 50.11 -20.69 6.38
C VAL A 125 51.61 -20.44 6.53
N VAL A 126 51.96 -19.23 6.97
CA VAL A 126 53.34 -18.80 7.19
C VAL A 126 54.02 -19.69 8.23
N GLN A 127 55.29 -20.07 7.97
CA GLN A 127 56.03 -20.99 8.84
C GLN A 127 57.22 -20.34 9.58
N PRO A 128 57.00 -19.65 10.71
CA PRO A 128 58.06 -19.08 11.56
C PRO A 128 59.13 -20.09 11.95
N ALA A 129 60.36 -19.63 12.23
CA ALA A 129 61.45 -20.50 12.63
C ALA A 129 61.24 -21.14 14.02
N ALA A 130 60.59 -20.44 14.95
CA ALA A 130 60.29 -20.93 16.29
C ALA A 130 59.00 -21.77 16.30
N TYR A 131 59.05 -22.97 16.90
CA TYR A 131 57.90 -23.88 16.95
C TYR A 131 56.65 -23.28 17.63
N GLN A 132 56.83 -22.50 18.70
CA GLN A 132 55.71 -21.85 19.39
C GLN A 132 54.99 -20.84 18.49
N ALA A 133 55.74 -19.95 17.83
CA ALA A 133 55.17 -18.97 16.90
C ALA A 133 54.52 -19.64 15.68
N PHE A 134 55.07 -20.76 15.21
CA PHE A 134 54.48 -21.57 14.15
C PHE A 134 53.14 -22.17 14.56
N MET A 135 53.05 -22.76 15.76
CA MET A 135 51.81 -23.31 16.27
C MET A 135 50.76 -22.22 16.49
N GLU A 136 51.13 -21.07 17.06
CA GLU A 136 50.21 -19.95 17.26
C GLU A 136 49.64 -19.42 15.94
N SER A 137 50.48 -19.27 14.90
CA SER A 137 50.03 -18.82 13.58
C SER A 137 49.00 -19.78 12.96
N ILE A 138 49.28 -21.09 12.99
CA ILE A 138 48.36 -22.09 12.45
C ILE A 138 47.02 -22.08 13.19
N LEU A 139 47.03 -21.92 14.51
CA LEU A 139 45.81 -21.94 15.30
C LEU A 139 44.95 -20.69 15.10
N ILE A 140 45.58 -19.52 14.97
CA ILE A 140 44.89 -18.26 14.64
C ILE A 140 44.23 -18.38 13.26
N ASP A 141 44.96 -18.90 12.27
CA ASP A 141 44.44 -19.06 10.92
C ASP A 141 43.35 -20.13 10.86
N LEU A 142 43.48 -21.22 11.63
CA LEU A 142 42.48 -22.28 11.73
C LEU A 142 41.18 -21.77 12.35
N ASP A 143 41.27 -20.99 13.42
CA ASP A 143 40.11 -20.38 14.07
C ASP A 143 39.40 -19.42 13.11
N ARG A 144 40.16 -18.56 12.44
CA ARG A 144 39.61 -17.63 11.45
C ARG A 144 38.98 -18.35 10.25
N ALA A 145 39.61 -19.39 9.72
CA ALA A 145 39.05 -20.18 8.63
C ALA A 145 37.74 -20.86 9.06
N THR A 146 37.69 -21.41 10.27
CA THR A 146 36.50 -22.08 10.82
C THR A 146 35.36 -21.09 11.02
N TYR A 147 35.65 -19.90 11.57
CA TYR A 147 34.68 -18.81 11.70
C TYR A 147 34.12 -18.38 10.33
N LEU A 148 34.98 -18.20 9.33
CA LEU A 148 34.55 -17.86 7.97
C LEU A 148 33.76 -18.99 7.30
N ASN A 149 34.11 -20.25 7.57
CA ASN A 149 33.37 -21.41 7.07
C ASN A 149 31.96 -21.50 7.66
N ALA A 150 31.79 -21.17 8.94
CA ALA A 150 30.48 -21.09 9.59
C ALA A 150 29.62 -19.94 9.03
N LEU A 151 30.22 -18.79 8.73
CA LEU A 151 29.53 -17.64 8.13
C LEU A 151 29.18 -17.86 6.66
N TYR A 152 30.01 -18.60 5.91
CA TYR A 152 29.88 -18.78 4.47
C TYR A 152 30.03 -20.24 4.04
N PRO A 153 29.12 -21.17 4.39
CA PRO A 153 29.33 -22.62 4.23
C PRO A 153 29.72 -23.09 2.81
N ASN A 154 29.35 -22.32 1.78
CA ASN A 154 29.59 -22.64 0.38
C ASN A 154 30.80 -21.90 -0.24
N TRP A 155 31.64 -21.23 0.56
CA TRP A 155 32.72 -20.37 0.06
C TRP A 155 33.70 -21.11 -0.86
N ARG A 156 33.94 -22.41 -0.62
CA ARG A 156 34.83 -23.27 -1.42
C ARG A 156 34.43 -23.37 -2.89
N GLY A 157 33.16 -23.13 -3.22
CA GLY A 157 32.66 -23.12 -4.60
C GLY A 157 32.98 -21.84 -5.39
N TYR A 158 33.51 -20.81 -4.72
CA TYR A 158 33.63 -19.44 -5.26
C TYR A 158 34.98 -18.78 -4.94
N ILE A 159 35.67 -19.18 -3.87
CA ILE A 159 36.92 -18.57 -3.41
C ILE A 159 37.95 -19.68 -3.19
N ALA A 160 39.16 -19.51 -3.73
CA ALA A 160 40.26 -20.43 -3.48
C ALA A 160 40.71 -20.34 -2.00
N PRO A 161 40.94 -21.47 -1.30
CA PRO A 161 41.30 -21.50 0.13
C PRO A 161 42.44 -20.56 0.53
N LYS A 162 43.55 -20.56 -0.22
CA LYS A 162 44.70 -19.65 -0.02
C LYS A 162 44.34 -18.16 0.00
N ASN A 163 43.23 -17.75 -0.61
CA ASN A 163 42.81 -16.35 -0.66
C ASN A 163 41.83 -15.99 0.47
N LEU A 164 41.17 -16.99 1.09
CA LEU A 164 40.08 -16.74 2.03
C LEU A 164 40.54 -15.92 3.24
N LEU A 165 41.70 -16.25 3.80
CA LEU A 165 42.24 -15.60 5.00
C LEU A 165 42.75 -14.17 4.73
N HIS A 166 42.95 -13.79 3.47
CA HIS A 166 43.45 -12.47 3.09
C HIS A 166 42.35 -11.49 2.64
N LEU A 167 41.12 -11.97 2.47
CA LEU A 167 39.99 -11.13 2.08
C LEU A 167 39.26 -10.57 3.31
N LYS A 168 38.69 -9.37 3.15
CA LYS A 168 37.74 -8.80 4.12
C LYS A 168 36.38 -9.47 3.95
N ASN A 169 35.57 -9.49 5.02
CA ASN A 169 34.24 -10.11 5.00
C ASN A 169 33.33 -9.54 3.89
N SER A 170 33.42 -8.23 3.60
CA SER A 170 32.71 -7.58 2.49
C SER A 170 33.11 -8.14 1.12
N ASP A 171 34.40 -8.41 0.92
CA ASP A 171 34.94 -8.88 -0.36
C ASP A 171 34.62 -10.36 -0.58
N ILE A 172 34.56 -11.14 0.50
CA ILE A 172 34.11 -12.54 0.51
C ILE A 172 32.63 -12.60 0.09
N ALA A 173 31.77 -11.82 0.74
CA ALA A 173 30.34 -11.75 0.41
C ALA A 173 30.12 -11.35 -1.05
N ASN A 174 30.80 -10.30 -1.52
CA ASN A 174 30.70 -9.83 -2.90
C ASN A 174 31.15 -10.89 -3.92
N LYS A 175 32.23 -11.63 -3.65
CA LYS A 175 32.71 -12.70 -4.55
C LYS A 175 31.79 -13.92 -4.57
N ILE A 176 31.18 -14.28 -3.45
CA ILE A 176 30.19 -15.36 -3.38
C ILE A 176 28.91 -14.95 -4.14
N ILE A 177 28.43 -13.73 -3.93
CA ILE A 177 27.25 -13.19 -4.64
C ILE A 177 27.51 -13.16 -6.15
N ALA A 178 28.66 -12.66 -6.59
CA ALA A 178 29.03 -12.64 -8.01
C ALA A 178 29.09 -14.04 -8.62
N GLY A 179 29.66 -15.01 -7.90
CA GLY A 179 29.75 -16.40 -8.36
C GLY A 179 28.42 -17.15 -8.36
N ILE A 180 27.49 -16.81 -7.45
CA ILE A 180 26.12 -17.33 -7.47
C ILE A 180 25.41 -16.81 -8.71
N VAL A 181 25.46 -15.50 -8.98
CA VAL A 181 24.86 -14.87 -10.16
C VAL A 181 25.41 -15.46 -11.47
N GLU A 182 26.70 -15.75 -11.55
CA GLU A 182 27.32 -16.40 -12.73
C GLU A 182 26.84 -17.85 -12.92
N LYS A 183 26.60 -18.60 -11.83
CA LYS A 183 26.11 -19.99 -11.89
C LYS A 183 24.59 -20.12 -12.09
N THR A 184 23.77 -19.21 -11.58
CA THR A 184 22.31 -19.18 -11.86
C THR A 184 21.97 -18.63 -13.24
N SER A 185 22.94 -18.03 -13.95
CA SER A 185 22.79 -17.58 -15.34
C SER A 185 22.99 -18.71 -16.37
N GLN A 186 23.30 -19.93 -15.95
CA GLN A 186 23.30 -21.10 -16.84
C GLN A 186 21.98 -21.87 -16.72
N PRO A 187 21.25 -22.11 -17.83
CA PRO A 187 19.94 -22.72 -17.80
C PRO A 187 20.08 -24.24 -17.52
N ALA A 188 19.84 -24.66 -16.29
CA ALA A 188 19.53 -26.05 -16.00
C ALA A 188 18.03 -26.26 -16.25
N LEU A 189 17.71 -27.00 -17.31
CA LEU A 189 16.36 -27.50 -17.59
C LEU A 189 15.79 -28.20 -16.34
N GLN A 190 14.75 -27.61 -15.76
CA GLN A 190 13.70 -28.38 -15.09
C GLN A 190 12.34 -27.86 -15.52
N THR A 191 11.56 -28.78 -16.04
CA THR A 191 10.20 -28.61 -16.53
C THR A 191 9.26 -28.39 -15.35
N GLU A 192 9.07 -27.13 -14.96
CA GLU A 192 7.86 -26.72 -14.26
C GLU A 192 6.88 -26.13 -15.28
N VAL A 193 5.62 -26.47 -15.12
CA VAL A 193 4.53 -26.16 -16.04
C VAL A 193 4.37 -24.64 -16.11
N ASN A 194 4.96 -24.02 -17.14
CA ASN A 194 4.66 -22.67 -17.55
C ASN A 194 3.20 -22.60 -18.02
N THR A 195 2.28 -22.28 -17.11
CA THR A 195 1.11 -21.50 -17.51
C THR A 195 1.62 -20.10 -17.89
N PRO A 196 1.28 -19.57 -19.08
CA PRO A 196 1.68 -18.22 -19.45
C PRO A 196 1.08 -17.24 -18.46
N ASP A 197 1.93 -16.41 -17.84
CA ASP A 197 1.56 -15.24 -17.05
C ASP A 197 0.61 -14.36 -17.89
N SER A 198 -0.69 -14.48 -17.66
CA SER A 198 -1.66 -13.48 -18.12
C SER A 198 -1.72 -12.37 -17.08
N THR A 199 -1.62 -11.12 -17.53
CA THR A 199 -1.84 -9.94 -16.68
C THR A 199 -3.29 -9.89 -16.22
N ASP A 200 -3.60 -10.60 -15.15
CA ASP A 200 -4.96 -10.64 -14.60
C ASP A 200 -5.38 -9.27 -14.04
N TYR A 201 -6.67 -8.96 -14.15
CA TYR A 201 -7.34 -7.82 -13.53
C TYR A 201 -8.72 -8.22 -13.02
N TYR A 202 -9.37 -7.37 -12.22
CA TYR A 202 -10.68 -7.66 -11.66
C TYR A 202 -11.70 -6.60 -12.06
N GLN A 203 -12.85 -7.01 -12.60
CA GLN A 203 -13.96 -6.14 -12.98
C GLN A 203 -15.27 -6.91 -12.94
N LEU A 204 -16.29 -6.33 -12.31
CA LEU A 204 -17.67 -6.82 -12.39
C LEU A 204 -18.43 -6.04 -13.46
N THR A 205 -18.64 -6.66 -14.62
CA THR A 205 -19.34 -6.04 -15.75
C THR A 205 -20.86 -6.08 -15.58
N THR A 206 -21.60 -5.30 -16.39
CA THR A 206 -23.07 -5.40 -16.46
C THR A 206 -23.56 -6.82 -16.79
N ALA A 207 -22.81 -7.57 -17.60
CA ALA A 207 -23.12 -8.96 -17.91
C ALA A 207 -22.95 -9.85 -16.66
N ASP A 208 -21.89 -9.66 -15.89
CA ASP A 208 -21.65 -10.38 -14.64
C ASP A 208 -22.76 -10.11 -13.61
N PHE A 209 -23.23 -8.87 -13.47
CA PHE A 209 -24.38 -8.54 -12.62
C PHE A 209 -25.68 -9.22 -13.08
N THR A 210 -25.90 -9.29 -14.39
CA THR A 210 -27.05 -9.99 -14.97
C THR A 210 -26.96 -11.49 -14.68
N GLN A 211 -25.76 -12.08 -14.82
CA GLN A 211 -25.49 -13.47 -14.48
C GLN A 211 -25.71 -13.76 -12.98
N LEU A 212 -25.23 -12.89 -12.09
CA LEU A 212 -25.44 -13.03 -10.64
C LEU A 212 -26.94 -12.93 -10.27
N SER A 213 -27.68 -12.01 -10.89
CA SER A 213 -29.13 -11.88 -10.70
C SER A 213 -29.89 -13.10 -11.22
N GLN A 214 -29.51 -13.61 -12.41
CA GLN A 214 -30.08 -14.82 -12.99
C GLN A 214 -29.79 -16.05 -12.11
N ARG A 215 -28.55 -16.20 -11.63
CA ARG A 215 -28.14 -17.25 -10.69
C ARG A 215 -29.00 -17.18 -9.44
N GLN A 216 -29.18 -16.01 -8.84
CA GLN A 216 -30.04 -15.84 -7.69
C GLN A 216 -31.49 -16.30 -7.94
N SER A 217 -32.10 -15.87 -9.05
CA SER A 217 -33.48 -16.25 -9.39
C SER A 217 -33.62 -17.76 -9.63
N THR A 218 -32.60 -18.36 -10.24
CA THR A 218 -32.59 -19.79 -10.56
C THR A 218 -32.36 -20.63 -9.30
N LEU A 219 -31.49 -20.20 -8.38
CA LEU A 219 -31.30 -20.84 -7.08
C LEU A 219 -32.56 -20.74 -6.21
N ALA A 220 -33.28 -19.62 -6.25
CA ALA A 220 -34.58 -19.49 -5.57
C ALA A 220 -35.64 -20.44 -6.17
N ALA A 221 -35.66 -20.58 -7.50
CA ALA A 221 -36.53 -21.54 -8.17
C ALA A 221 -36.17 -22.99 -7.83
N LEU A 222 -34.89 -23.36 -7.82
CA LEU A 222 -34.39 -24.68 -7.42
C LEU A 222 -34.75 -24.99 -5.96
N LYS A 223 -34.59 -24.04 -5.03
CA LYS A 223 -35.03 -24.22 -3.64
C LYS A 223 -36.55 -24.41 -3.52
N LYS A 224 -37.34 -23.73 -4.33
CA LYS A 224 -38.79 -23.93 -4.39
C LYS A 224 -39.15 -25.32 -4.93
N LEU A 225 -38.49 -25.76 -6.00
CA LEU A 225 -38.64 -27.10 -6.57
C LEU A 225 -38.25 -28.19 -5.57
N ALA A 226 -37.21 -27.95 -4.77
CA ALA A 226 -36.78 -28.87 -3.70
C ALA A 226 -37.86 -29.16 -2.66
N SER A 227 -38.76 -28.21 -2.43
CA SER A 227 -39.87 -28.32 -1.47
C SER A 227 -41.18 -28.80 -2.11
N GLN A 228 -41.19 -29.10 -3.41
CA GLN A 228 -42.37 -29.51 -4.16
C GLN A 228 -42.37 -31.02 -4.44
N GLN A 229 -43.57 -31.58 -4.48
CA GLN A 229 -43.84 -32.96 -4.86
C GLN A 229 -44.49 -32.98 -6.24
N PHE A 230 -44.10 -33.95 -7.07
CA PHE A 230 -44.52 -34.08 -8.47
C PHE A 230 -45.18 -35.42 -8.73
N GLU A 231 -46.25 -35.44 -9.51
CA GLU A 231 -46.93 -36.69 -9.88
C GLU A 231 -46.17 -37.46 -10.96
N GLN A 232 -45.39 -36.75 -11.80
CA GLN A 232 -44.60 -37.35 -12.89
C GLN A 232 -43.11 -37.04 -12.76
N ARG A 233 -42.26 -38.07 -12.89
CA ARG A 233 -40.78 -37.93 -12.88
C ARG A 233 -40.27 -36.97 -13.97
N SER A 234 -40.89 -37.02 -15.15
CA SER A 234 -40.53 -36.21 -16.31
C SER A 234 -40.68 -34.72 -16.05
N GLU A 235 -41.69 -34.30 -15.28
CA GLU A 235 -41.92 -32.88 -14.94
C GLU A 235 -40.80 -32.34 -14.04
N LEU A 236 -40.42 -33.09 -13.00
CA LEU A 236 -39.31 -32.76 -12.13
C LEU A 236 -37.99 -32.75 -12.91
N TYR A 237 -37.74 -33.79 -13.73
CA TYR A 237 -36.53 -33.90 -14.55
C TYR A 237 -36.39 -32.71 -15.51
N ASN A 238 -37.45 -32.37 -16.25
CA ASN A 238 -37.44 -31.26 -17.20
C ASN A 238 -37.26 -29.91 -16.50
N SER A 239 -37.88 -29.74 -15.31
CA SER A 239 -37.73 -28.52 -14.50
C SER A 239 -36.30 -28.35 -13.97
N LEU A 240 -35.68 -29.42 -13.47
CA LEU A 240 -34.29 -29.41 -13.02
C LEU A 240 -33.33 -29.19 -14.19
N ARG A 241 -33.56 -29.88 -15.33
CA ARG A 241 -32.75 -29.70 -16.54
C ARG A 241 -32.79 -28.26 -17.03
N ALA A 242 -33.97 -27.66 -17.11
CA ALA A 242 -34.13 -26.27 -17.52
C ALA A 242 -33.42 -25.31 -16.55
N ALA A 243 -33.47 -25.57 -15.24
CA ALA A 243 -32.79 -24.74 -14.25
C ALA A 243 -31.25 -24.84 -14.31
N PHE A 244 -30.68 -26.05 -14.40
CA PHE A 244 -29.23 -26.22 -14.52
C PHE A 244 -28.68 -25.75 -15.87
N THR A 245 -29.46 -25.90 -16.95
CA THR A 245 -29.11 -25.34 -18.27
C THR A 245 -29.03 -23.81 -18.20
N LYS A 246 -29.95 -23.14 -17.49
CA LYS A 246 -29.91 -21.69 -17.25
C LYS A 246 -28.72 -21.24 -16.40
N LEU A 247 -28.12 -22.14 -15.63
CA LEU A 247 -26.90 -21.89 -14.87
C LEU A 247 -25.61 -22.24 -15.66
N GLY A 248 -25.75 -22.76 -16.89
CA GLY A 248 -24.62 -23.18 -17.72
C GLY A 248 -23.88 -24.40 -17.16
N LYS A 249 -24.53 -25.22 -16.33
CA LYS A 249 -23.92 -26.38 -15.66
C LYS A 249 -24.51 -27.70 -16.17
N SER A 250 -23.65 -28.69 -16.34
CA SER A 250 -24.04 -30.07 -16.65
C SER A 250 -24.00 -30.88 -15.37
N VAL A 251 -25.17 -31.23 -14.85
CA VAL A 251 -25.31 -32.01 -13.61
C VAL A 251 -26.03 -33.32 -13.94
N ASP A 252 -25.65 -34.40 -13.26
CA ASP A 252 -26.41 -35.65 -13.31
C ASP A 252 -27.75 -35.47 -12.55
N ILE A 253 -28.81 -35.17 -13.30
CA ILE A 253 -30.15 -34.90 -12.75
C ILE A 253 -30.75 -36.16 -12.13
N ASP A 254 -30.38 -37.35 -12.62
CA ASP A 254 -30.95 -38.60 -12.11
C ASP A 254 -30.48 -38.90 -10.70
N ALA A 255 -29.27 -38.47 -10.34
CA ALA A 255 -28.75 -38.53 -8.97
C ALA A 255 -29.53 -37.63 -7.98
N LEU A 256 -30.34 -36.67 -8.47
CA LEU A 256 -31.07 -35.70 -7.65
C LEU A 256 -32.52 -36.08 -7.35
N ILE A 257 -33.09 -37.06 -8.05
CA ILE A 257 -34.51 -37.40 -7.99
C ILE A 257 -34.73 -38.68 -7.15
N THR A 258 -35.76 -38.69 -6.29
CA THR A 258 -36.20 -39.88 -5.55
C THR A 258 -37.74 -40.03 -5.60
N SER A 259 -38.22 -41.26 -5.48
CA SER A 259 -39.65 -41.58 -5.41
C SER A 259 -40.09 -41.86 -3.97
N GLN A 260 -41.26 -41.36 -3.58
CA GLN A 260 -41.93 -41.66 -2.32
C GLN A 260 -43.33 -42.22 -2.58
N ILE A 261 -43.69 -43.31 -1.88
CA ILE A 261 -45.02 -43.92 -1.98
C ILE A 261 -45.92 -43.30 -0.91
N LEU A 262 -47.03 -42.68 -1.31
CA LEU A 262 -48.06 -42.17 -0.41
C LEU A 262 -49.23 -43.16 -0.35
N ASN A 263 -49.53 -43.65 0.86
CA ASN A 263 -50.71 -44.48 1.12
C ASN A 263 -51.90 -43.57 1.42
N LEU A 264 -52.86 -43.45 0.49
CA LEU A 264 -54.11 -42.74 0.75
C LEU A 264 -55.08 -43.59 1.61
N PRO A 265 -55.91 -42.98 2.47
CA PRO A 265 -56.94 -43.71 3.21
C PRO A 265 -58.00 -44.29 2.24
N ALA A 266 -58.38 -45.54 2.46
CA ALA A 266 -59.30 -46.27 1.60
C ALA A 266 -60.68 -45.59 1.52
N ALA A 267 -61.20 -45.39 0.31
CA ALA A 267 -62.57 -44.95 0.08
C ALA A 267 -63.58 -46.02 0.56
N PRO A 268 -64.78 -45.66 1.06
CA PRO A 268 -65.76 -46.62 1.54
C PRO A 268 -66.27 -47.51 0.40
N ALA A 269 -66.33 -48.82 0.64
CA ALA A 269 -66.69 -49.83 -0.33
C ALA A 269 -68.13 -49.64 -0.86
N GLN A 270 -68.29 -49.59 -2.19
CA GLN A 270 -69.59 -49.69 -2.85
C GLN A 270 -69.89 -51.17 -3.16
N SER A 271 -71.11 -51.61 -2.88
CA SER A 271 -71.60 -52.94 -3.25
C SER A 271 -72.60 -52.81 -4.39
N LEU A 272 -72.44 -53.63 -5.43
CA LEU A 272 -73.29 -53.65 -6.61
C LEU A 272 -74.03 -54.99 -6.62
N ASN A 273 -75.36 -54.96 -6.46
CA ASN A 273 -76.22 -56.14 -6.58
C ASN A 273 -76.71 -56.24 -8.03
N ILE A 274 -76.39 -57.35 -8.70
CA ILE A 274 -76.87 -57.64 -10.06
C ILE A 274 -77.93 -58.74 -9.96
N GLN A 275 -79.15 -58.44 -10.38
CA GLN A 275 -80.23 -59.41 -10.61
C GLN A 275 -80.15 -59.87 -12.07
N SER A 276 -80.13 -61.20 -12.28
CA SER A 276 -80.13 -61.79 -13.62
C SER A 276 -81.53 -61.73 -14.24
N GLY A 277 -81.63 -61.15 -15.43
CA GLY A 277 -82.80 -61.24 -16.31
C GLY A 277 -82.37 -61.84 -17.65
N ASP A 278 -83.02 -62.94 -18.02
CA ASP A 278 -82.76 -63.74 -19.22
C ASP A 278 -82.94 -62.96 -20.54
N SER A 279 -82.16 -63.32 -21.57
CA SER A 279 -82.67 -63.58 -22.93
C SER A 279 -81.60 -64.13 -23.89
N ALA A 280 -81.84 -65.38 -24.33
CA ALA A 280 -81.71 -65.93 -25.68
C ALA A 280 -80.40 -65.73 -26.48
N ASN A 281 -79.71 -66.81 -26.88
CA ASN A 281 -80.08 -67.74 -27.97
C ASN A 281 -78.83 -68.51 -28.52
N SER A 282 -78.92 -69.85 -28.59
CA SER A 282 -78.33 -70.80 -29.58
C SER A 282 -76.80 -70.74 -29.93
N THR A 283 -75.99 -71.81 -30.08
CA THR A 283 -76.24 -73.16 -30.63
C THR A 283 -75.06 -74.13 -30.31
N ARG A 284 -75.37 -75.30 -29.71
CA ARG A 284 -74.93 -76.69 -30.02
C ARG A 284 -73.43 -77.11 -30.10
N SER A 285 -73.02 -78.05 -29.20
CA SER A 285 -72.58 -79.46 -29.47
C SER A 285 -71.93 -80.05 -28.19
N GLN A 286 -72.65 -80.85 -27.39
CA GLN A 286 -72.64 -82.33 -27.32
C GLN A 286 -71.32 -82.99 -26.82
N ALA A 287 -71.32 -83.48 -25.57
CA ALA A 287 -71.17 -84.90 -25.19
C ALA A 287 -70.99 -85.07 -23.66
N ASP A 288 -71.94 -85.79 -23.03
CA ASP A 288 -71.88 -86.79 -21.92
C ASP A 288 -70.85 -86.66 -20.78
N SER A 289 -71.11 -86.97 -19.49
CA SER A 289 -72.29 -87.37 -18.71
C SER A 289 -71.85 -87.52 -17.24
N GLY A 290 -72.66 -87.11 -16.24
CA GLY A 290 -72.65 -87.69 -14.88
C GLY A 290 -72.62 -86.74 -13.67
N GLN A 291 -73.83 -86.32 -13.21
CA GLN A 291 -74.34 -86.16 -11.82
C GLN A 291 -73.39 -85.61 -10.71
N ALA A 292 -73.72 -84.64 -9.84
CA ALA A 292 -75.00 -84.26 -9.22
C ALA A 292 -74.90 -82.94 -8.40
N LYS A 293 -76.07 -82.29 -8.23
CA LYS A 293 -76.58 -81.45 -7.11
C LYS A 293 -76.06 -80.01 -6.86
N ASN A 294 -77.01 -79.09 -7.07
CA ASN A 294 -77.06 -77.69 -6.63
C ASN A 294 -76.91 -77.51 -5.11
N SER A 295 -76.19 -76.44 -4.75
CA SER A 295 -76.58 -75.53 -3.66
C SER A 295 -76.21 -74.11 -4.10
N ASP A 296 -77.21 -73.23 -4.18
CA ASP A 296 -77.09 -71.85 -4.64
C ASP A 296 -76.16 -71.05 -3.72
N GLN A 297 -74.98 -70.66 -4.22
CA GLN A 297 -74.15 -69.63 -3.60
C GLN A 297 -74.39 -68.29 -4.30
N GLN A 298 -75.13 -67.43 -3.61
CA GLN A 298 -75.21 -66.00 -3.89
C GLN A 298 -73.78 -65.42 -3.79
N THR A 299 -73.17 -65.10 -4.93
CA THR A 299 -71.78 -64.61 -4.96
C THR A 299 -71.77 -63.09 -4.76
N THR A 300 -71.59 -62.64 -3.52
CA THR A 300 -71.26 -61.23 -3.24
C THR A 300 -69.79 -61.01 -3.61
N ILE A 301 -69.52 -60.44 -4.79
CA ILE A 301 -68.16 -59.98 -5.13
C ILE A 301 -67.90 -58.68 -4.36
N LYS A 302 -67.18 -58.78 -3.24
CA LYS A 302 -66.57 -57.61 -2.60
C LYS A 302 -65.33 -57.25 -3.41
N PHE A 303 -65.38 -56.14 -4.15
CA PHE A 303 -64.15 -55.50 -4.60
C PHE A 303 -63.45 -54.93 -3.36
N GLN A 304 -62.36 -55.57 -2.93
CA GLN A 304 -61.37 -54.90 -2.11
C GLN A 304 -60.68 -53.91 -3.03
N SER A 305 -61.12 -52.65 -3.02
CA SER A 305 -60.40 -51.57 -3.67
C SER A 305 -59.00 -51.56 -3.06
N ALA A 306 -57.99 -52.00 -3.82
CA ALA A 306 -56.61 -51.76 -3.46
C ALA A 306 -56.46 -50.27 -3.21
N THR A 307 -55.89 -49.89 -2.07
CA THR A 307 -55.58 -48.49 -1.78
C THR A 307 -54.79 -47.94 -2.96
N PRO A 308 -55.26 -46.88 -3.65
CA PRO A 308 -54.49 -46.31 -4.75
C PRO A 308 -53.17 -45.81 -4.16
N GLN A 309 -52.07 -46.48 -4.53
CA GLN A 309 -50.73 -46.04 -4.19
C GLN A 309 -50.37 -44.92 -5.16
N GLN A 310 -50.29 -43.69 -4.65
CA GLN A 310 -49.82 -42.56 -5.45
C GLN A 310 -48.30 -42.45 -5.25
N ILE A 311 -47.54 -42.64 -6.34
CA ILE A 311 -46.10 -42.42 -6.34
C ILE A 311 -45.88 -40.92 -6.55
N SER A 312 -45.25 -40.27 -5.58
CA SER A 312 -44.83 -38.88 -5.65
C SER A 312 -43.32 -38.83 -5.87
N TRP A 313 -42.88 -37.99 -6.80
CA TRP A 313 -41.48 -37.74 -7.09
C TRP A 313 -41.06 -36.45 -6.40
N GLN A 314 -39.94 -36.49 -5.70
CA GLN A 314 -39.36 -35.33 -5.06
C GLN A 314 -37.84 -35.36 -5.22
N MET A 315 -37.19 -34.26 -4.90
CA MET A 315 -35.74 -34.27 -4.85
C MET A 315 -35.22 -35.03 -3.63
N LYS A 316 -34.07 -35.68 -3.79
CA LYS A 316 -33.35 -36.29 -2.67
C LYS A 316 -32.96 -35.20 -1.65
N PRO A 317 -33.31 -35.35 -0.36
CA PRO A 317 -32.91 -34.40 0.68
C PRO A 317 -31.39 -34.22 0.71
N GLY A 318 -30.91 -32.98 0.82
CA GLY A 318 -29.47 -32.66 0.85
C GLY A 318 -28.78 -32.66 -0.51
N ALA A 319 -29.21 -33.48 -1.48
CA ALA A 319 -28.52 -33.65 -2.77
C ALA A 319 -28.39 -32.37 -3.60
N LEU A 320 -29.39 -31.48 -3.55
CA LEU A 320 -29.29 -30.16 -4.18
C LEU A 320 -28.22 -29.31 -3.50
N GLN A 321 -28.15 -29.32 -2.17
CA GLN A 321 -27.15 -28.51 -1.46
C GLN A 321 -25.74 -29.04 -1.73
N ASP A 322 -25.54 -30.35 -1.74
CA ASP A 322 -24.26 -30.99 -2.08
C ASP A 322 -23.82 -30.63 -3.49
N THR A 323 -24.75 -30.67 -4.45
CA THR A 323 -24.48 -30.29 -5.85
C THR A 323 -24.19 -28.81 -6.00
N LEU A 324 -24.93 -27.94 -5.30
CA LEU A 324 -24.69 -26.49 -5.33
C LEU A 324 -23.34 -26.13 -4.71
N ASN A 325 -22.92 -26.83 -3.66
CA ASN A 325 -21.61 -26.66 -3.04
C ASN A 325 -20.51 -27.17 -3.98
N GLN A 326 -20.67 -28.35 -4.58
CA GLN A 326 -19.71 -28.93 -5.53
C GLN A 326 -19.48 -28.02 -6.76
N GLU A 327 -20.52 -27.32 -7.21
CA GLU A 327 -20.45 -26.41 -8.36
C GLU A 327 -20.08 -24.96 -8.00
N ASN A 328 -19.73 -24.68 -6.73
CA ASN A 328 -19.46 -23.33 -6.19
C ASN A 328 -20.61 -22.33 -6.47
N LEU A 329 -21.85 -22.82 -6.47
CA LEU A 329 -23.08 -22.06 -6.73
C LEU A 329 -23.74 -21.56 -5.43
N VAL A 330 -22.98 -20.79 -4.66
CA VAL A 330 -23.46 -20.06 -3.48
C VAL A 330 -24.51 -18.99 -3.84
N PRO A 331 -25.63 -18.88 -3.10
CA PRO A 331 -26.62 -17.83 -3.34
C PRO A 331 -26.07 -16.44 -2.96
N VAL A 332 -26.13 -15.50 -3.90
CA VAL A 332 -25.87 -14.07 -3.68
C VAL A 332 -27.22 -13.42 -3.39
N ASP A 333 -27.39 -12.88 -2.18
CA ASP A 333 -28.66 -12.25 -1.79
C ASP A 333 -28.88 -10.89 -2.49
N LYS A 334 -30.12 -10.36 -2.44
CA LYS A 334 -30.46 -9.09 -3.10
C LYS A 334 -29.77 -7.90 -2.42
N ALA A 335 -29.47 -7.99 -1.12
CA ALA A 335 -28.83 -6.93 -0.37
C ALA A 335 -27.35 -6.80 -0.75
N LEU A 336 -26.66 -7.91 -0.98
CA LEU A 336 -25.29 -8.03 -1.44
C LEU A 336 -25.16 -7.47 -2.86
N LEU A 337 -26.08 -7.82 -3.77
CA LEU A 337 -26.12 -7.23 -5.11
C LEU A 337 -26.29 -5.70 -5.08
N LYS A 338 -27.15 -5.19 -4.18
CA LYS A 338 -27.31 -3.74 -3.99
C LYS A 338 -26.04 -3.07 -3.48
N LYS A 339 -25.29 -3.72 -2.59
CA LYS A 339 -24.00 -3.24 -2.07
C LYS A 339 -22.87 -3.32 -3.11
N LEU A 340 -22.92 -4.28 -4.04
CA LEU A 340 -21.95 -4.41 -5.14
C LEU A 340 -22.17 -3.39 -6.25
N ALA A 341 -23.40 -2.92 -6.47
CA ALA A 341 -23.76 -2.02 -7.58
C ALA A 341 -22.84 -0.79 -7.76
N PRO A 342 -22.36 -0.11 -6.70
CA PRO A 342 -21.43 1.00 -6.84
C PRO A 342 -20.06 0.64 -7.45
N LEU A 343 -19.67 -0.64 -7.37
CA LEU A 343 -18.42 -1.18 -7.94
C LEU A 343 -18.59 -1.70 -9.37
N GLN A 344 -19.79 -1.62 -9.93
CA GLN A 344 -20.07 -2.08 -11.29
C GLN A 344 -19.21 -1.32 -12.32
N ASN A 345 -18.61 -2.08 -13.24
CA ASN A 345 -17.69 -1.64 -14.29
C ASN A 345 -16.41 -0.97 -13.78
N GLN A 346 -16.17 -0.90 -12.47
CA GLN A 346 -14.89 -0.48 -11.92
C GLN A 346 -13.85 -1.58 -12.12
N VAL A 347 -12.64 -1.16 -12.49
CA VAL A 347 -11.54 -2.04 -12.89
C VAL A 347 -10.47 -1.98 -11.83
N PHE A 348 -10.01 -3.11 -11.32
CA PHE A 348 -9.01 -3.23 -10.25
C PHE A 348 -7.79 -4.03 -10.74
N ALA A 349 -6.59 -3.54 -10.44
CA ALA A 349 -5.33 -4.14 -10.90
C ALA A 349 -4.85 -5.35 -10.09
N SER A 350 -5.39 -5.55 -8.89
CA SER A 350 -5.06 -6.69 -8.03
C SER A 350 -6.26 -7.12 -7.18
N ASP A 351 -6.15 -8.34 -6.67
CA ASP A 351 -7.02 -8.93 -5.65
C ASP A 351 -7.12 -8.07 -4.39
N LEU A 352 -6.00 -7.48 -3.95
CA LEU A 352 -5.95 -6.59 -2.79
C LEU A 352 -6.88 -5.37 -2.98
N LEU A 353 -6.83 -4.72 -4.14
CA LEU A 353 -7.64 -3.51 -4.38
C LEU A 353 -9.14 -3.81 -4.43
N ILE A 354 -9.55 -4.90 -5.11
CA ILE A 354 -10.96 -5.29 -5.13
C ILE A 354 -11.44 -5.75 -3.74
N ALA A 355 -10.60 -6.42 -2.95
CA ALA A 355 -10.94 -6.78 -1.57
C ALA A 355 -11.10 -5.56 -0.67
N MET A 356 -10.25 -4.54 -0.81
CA MET A 356 -10.43 -3.24 -0.14
C MET A 356 -11.73 -2.57 -0.57
N ALA A 357 -12.07 -2.61 -1.87
CA ALA A 357 -13.32 -2.05 -2.38
C ALA A 357 -14.54 -2.77 -1.80
N PHE A 358 -14.47 -4.11 -1.68
CA PHE A 358 -15.53 -4.90 -1.05
C PHE A 358 -15.72 -4.52 0.42
N LYS A 359 -14.62 -4.41 1.16
CA LYS A 359 -14.66 -3.98 2.56
C LYS A 359 -15.29 -2.61 2.72
N LEU A 360 -14.89 -1.63 1.89
CA LEU A 360 -15.46 -0.28 1.90
C LEU A 360 -16.95 -0.23 1.51
N ALA A 361 -17.41 -1.15 0.67
CA ALA A 361 -18.82 -1.31 0.34
C ALA A 361 -19.63 -2.04 1.45
N GLY A 362 -18.99 -2.44 2.56
CA GLY A 362 -19.60 -3.20 3.64
C GLY A 362 -19.97 -4.62 3.23
N LEU A 363 -19.20 -5.22 2.32
CA LEU A 363 -19.32 -6.61 1.89
C LEU A 363 -18.41 -7.51 2.72
N PRO A 364 -18.77 -8.79 2.92
CA PRO A 364 -17.82 -9.76 3.45
C PRO A 364 -16.59 -9.85 2.53
N THR A 365 -15.41 -9.98 3.12
CA THR A 365 -14.13 -10.11 2.38
C THR A 365 -13.64 -11.56 2.31
N SER A 366 -14.31 -12.48 3.00
CA SER A 366 -14.03 -13.91 2.99
C SER A 366 -15.32 -14.73 2.93
N GLY A 367 -15.19 -16.00 2.53
CA GLY A 367 -16.29 -16.96 2.40
C GLY A 367 -16.64 -17.30 0.95
N GLU A 368 -17.30 -18.44 0.78
CA GLU A 368 -17.53 -19.06 -0.54
C GLU A 368 -18.28 -18.14 -1.52
N ALA A 369 -19.22 -17.31 -1.02
CA ALA A 369 -19.93 -16.34 -1.85
C ALA A 369 -19.00 -15.27 -2.45
N VAL A 370 -18.06 -14.78 -1.64
CA VAL A 370 -17.11 -13.73 -2.01
C VAL A 370 -16.08 -14.28 -2.98
N GLU A 371 -15.55 -15.47 -2.73
CA GLU A 371 -14.65 -16.17 -3.64
C GLU A 371 -15.31 -16.43 -4.99
N SER A 372 -16.58 -16.83 -5.01
CA SER A 372 -17.35 -17.00 -6.26
C SER A 372 -17.47 -15.69 -7.03
N ILE A 373 -17.69 -14.56 -6.35
CA ILE A 373 -17.76 -13.23 -6.98
C ILE A 373 -16.37 -12.76 -7.46
N LEU A 374 -15.31 -12.98 -6.68
CA LEU A 374 -13.94 -12.64 -7.05
C LEU A 374 -13.47 -13.42 -8.28
N ASN A 375 -13.79 -14.72 -8.34
CA ASN A 375 -13.51 -15.57 -9.49
C ASN A 375 -14.28 -15.10 -10.74
N LEU A 376 -15.53 -14.66 -10.58
CA LEU A 376 -16.29 -14.06 -11.68
C LEU A 376 -15.72 -12.71 -12.12
N ALA A 377 -15.24 -11.91 -11.17
CA ALA A 377 -14.63 -10.61 -11.43
C ALA A 377 -13.26 -10.73 -12.10
N LYS A 378 -12.52 -11.82 -11.87
CA LYS A 378 -11.20 -12.05 -12.45
C LYS A 378 -11.29 -12.18 -13.98
N LYS A 379 -10.59 -11.29 -14.70
CA LYS A 379 -10.49 -11.26 -16.15
C LYS A 379 -9.02 -11.32 -16.57
N THR A 380 -8.77 -11.83 -17.78
CA THR A 380 -7.43 -11.92 -18.38
C THR A 380 -7.31 -10.91 -19.54
N GLY A 381 -6.10 -10.39 -19.77
CA GLY A 381 -5.80 -9.47 -20.89
C GLY A 381 -5.62 -8.01 -20.46
N ASP A 382 -5.68 -7.11 -21.45
CA ASP A 382 -5.43 -5.69 -21.24
C ASP A 382 -6.51 -5.05 -20.36
N MET A 383 -6.05 -4.27 -19.38
CA MET A 383 -6.93 -3.53 -18.50
C MET A 383 -7.67 -2.43 -19.28
N PRO A 384 -9.02 -2.39 -19.25
CA PRO A 384 -9.76 -1.31 -19.87
C PRO A 384 -9.47 0.02 -19.16
N GLN A 385 -9.22 1.06 -19.95
CA GLN A 385 -8.96 2.41 -19.44
C GLN A 385 -10.27 3.05 -18.95
N SER A 386 -10.22 3.74 -17.81
CA SER A 386 -11.37 4.50 -17.32
C SER A 386 -11.41 5.89 -17.96
N ASP A 387 -12.53 6.22 -18.59
CA ASP A 387 -12.75 7.53 -19.21
C ASP A 387 -13.26 8.61 -18.22
N SER A 388 -13.55 8.24 -16.97
CA SER A 388 -14.14 9.16 -15.99
C SER A 388 -13.06 9.81 -15.11
N PRO A 389 -12.84 11.14 -15.21
CA PRO A 389 -11.84 11.83 -14.41
C PRO A 389 -12.26 11.95 -12.94
N MET A 390 -11.30 11.77 -12.03
CA MET A 390 -11.47 12.04 -10.61
C MET A 390 -11.53 13.55 -10.35
N LEU A 391 -12.56 13.98 -9.61
CA LEU A 391 -12.80 15.38 -9.27
C LEU A 391 -12.95 15.53 -7.76
N TRP A 392 -12.04 16.28 -7.14
CA TRP A 392 -12.15 16.70 -5.76
C TRP A 392 -12.60 18.15 -5.66
N GLN A 393 -13.38 18.45 -4.64
CA GLN A 393 -13.83 19.78 -4.29
C GLN A 393 -13.61 20.02 -2.80
N ALA A 394 -13.26 21.25 -2.43
CA ALA A 394 -13.23 21.65 -1.03
C ALA A 394 -14.62 22.12 -0.59
N PRO A 395 -15.04 21.90 0.66
CA PRO A 395 -16.26 22.51 1.18
C PRO A 395 -16.12 24.04 1.23
N ASP A 396 -17.26 24.73 1.32
CA ASP A 396 -17.28 26.17 1.54
C ASP A 396 -16.49 26.54 2.80
N ASN A 397 -15.72 27.62 2.72
CA ASN A 397 -14.85 28.09 3.80
C ASN A 397 -13.85 27.01 4.32
N CYS A 398 -13.39 26.10 3.45
CA CYS A 398 -12.41 25.08 3.83
C CYS A 398 -11.16 25.69 4.48
N GLY A 399 -10.61 26.77 3.88
CA GLY A 399 -9.26 27.22 4.22
C GLY A 399 -8.21 26.26 3.69
N CYS A 400 -6.93 26.65 3.81
CA CYS A 400 -5.80 25.76 3.52
C CYS A 400 -5.41 24.94 4.76
N GLN A 401 -4.53 23.97 4.58
CA GLN A 401 -3.97 23.15 5.64
C GLN A 401 -3.50 23.95 6.88
N ASP A 402 -2.62 24.96 6.74
CA ASP A 402 -2.19 25.80 7.89
C ASP A 402 -3.28 26.72 8.48
N SER A 403 -4.49 26.74 7.93
CA SER A 403 -5.54 27.66 8.41
C SER A 403 -6.12 27.24 9.76
N LYS A 404 -5.91 25.99 10.17
CA LYS A 404 -6.33 25.46 11.47
C LYS A 404 -5.13 24.82 12.17
N PRO A 405 -4.54 25.46 13.18
CA PRO A 405 -3.46 24.84 13.94
C PRO A 405 -3.99 23.60 14.67
N ALA A 406 -3.27 22.49 14.55
CA ALA A 406 -3.54 21.30 15.34
C ALA A 406 -3.04 21.48 16.79
N ILE A 407 -3.55 20.67 17.73
CA ILE A 407 -3.05 20.65 19.13
C ILE A 407 -1.54 20.34 19.18
N GLN A 408 -1.07 19.50 18.26
CA GLN A 408 0.33 19.18 18.07
C GLN A 408 0.81 19.86 16.78
N SER A 409 1.61 20.91 16.93
CA SER A 409 2.10 21.70 15.78
C SER A 409 2.97 20.92 14.80
N ASP A 410 3.57 19.83 15.27
CA ASP A 410 4.58 19.07 14.53
C ASP A 410 3.98 17.78 13.94
N GLY A 411 2.68 17.58 14.12
CA GLY A 411 1.95 16.40 13.66
C GLY A 411 1.68 16.36 12.17
N THR A 412 1.69 15.16 11.58
CA THR A 412 1.24 14.95 10.20
C THR A 412 -0.13 14.26 10.14
N PHE A 413 -1.06 14.87 9.41
CA PHE A 413 -2.41 14.37 9.14
C PHE A 413 -2.50 13.83 7.71
N TYR A 414 -2.73 12.52 7.58
CA TYR A 414 -2.66 11.80 6.30
C TYR A 414 -4.01 11.16 5.92
N GLY A 415 -4.55 11.47 4.76
CA GLY A 415 -5.79 10.86 4.26
C GLY A 415 -5.56 9.89 3.13
N PHE A 416 -6.12 8.68 3.15
CA PHE A 416 -6.08 7.79 1.99
C PHE A 416 -7.34 7.91 1.15
N ALA A 417 -7.18 8.22 -0.14
CA ALA A 417 -8.26 8.39 -1.09
C ALA A 417 -8.16 7.32 -2.19
N PRO A 418 -8.96 6.23 -2.15
CA PRO A 418 -8.97 5.24 -3.22
C PRO A 418 -9.60 5.82 -4.50
N TYR A 419 -9.11 5.45 -5.69
CA TYR A 419 -9.72 5.95 -6.95
C TYR A 419 -11.15 5.47 -7.16
N TRP A 420 -11.53 4.36 -6.53
CA TRP A 420 -12.87 3.79 -6.56
C TRP A 420 -13.77 4.36 -5.46
N SER A 421 -13.37 5.45 -4.82
CA SER A 421 -14.11 6.07 -3.73
C SER A 421 -15.58 6.26 -4.11
N LEU A 422 -16.45 5.72 -3.25
CA LEU A 422 -17.89 5.67 -3.44
C LEU A 422 -18.57 7.00 -3.12
N ALA A 423 -17.81 8.02 -2.73
CA ALA A 423 -18.31 9.31 -2.25
C ALA A 423 -18.90 10.21 -3.36
N GLY A 424 -18.81 9.80 -4.63
CA GLY A 424 -19.43 10.47 -5.79
C GLY A 424 -20.96 10.32 -5.92
N GLN A 425 -21.68 9.88 -4.89
CA GLN A 425 -23.14 9.70 -4.95
C GLN A 425 -23.95 11.00 -5.07
N HIS A 426 -23.34 12.17 -4.92
CA HIS A 426 -23.98 13.45 -5.19
C HIS A 426 -23.95 13.82 -6.67
N LYS A 427 -24.57 13.00 -7.53
CA LYS A 427 -24.96 13.45 -8.87
C LYS A 427 -26.12 14.43 -8.73
N LYS A 428 -25.84 15.74 -8.75
CA LYS A 428 -26.86 16.68 -9.25
C LYS A 428 -27.07 16.35 -10.73
N LYS A 429 -28.33 16.27 -11.17
CA LYS A 429 -28.69 16.19 -12.59
C LYS A 429 -27.87 17.28 -13.31
N ASP A 430 -27.07 16.87 -14.30
CA ASP A 430 -26.23 17.74 -15.14
C ASP A 430 -24.86 18.22 -14.56
N GLN A 431 -24.38 17.66 -13.44
CA GLN A 431 -23.01 17.92 -12.95
C GLN A 431 -22.18 16.63 -12.84
N PRO A 432 -20.86 16.68 -13.14
CA PRO A 432 -19.98 15.54 -12.92
C PRO A 432 -19.91 15.22 -11.42
N ALA A 433 -19.85 13.93 -11.08
CA ALA A 433 -19.69 13.51 -9.69
C ALA A 433 -18.36 14.02 -9.13
N TYR A 434 -18.38 14.59 -7.94
CA TYR A 434 -17.19 15.08 -7.24
C TYR A 434 -17.20 14.61 -5.78
N GLU A 435 -16.02 14.56 -5.18
CA GLU A 435 -15.82 14.23 -3.76
C GLU A 435 -15.41 15.46 -2.97
N THR A 436 -16.09 15.69 -1.86
CA THR A 436 -15.82 16.85 -0.99
C THR A 436 -14.77 16.48 0.05
N ILE A 437 -13.55 17.00 -0.07
CA ILE A 437 -12.44 16.75 0.85
C ILE A 437 -12.15 17.99 1.70
N ARG A 438 -12.01 17.81 3.02
CA ARG A 438 -11.62 18.87 3.96
C ARG A 438 -10.10 19.01 4.02
N PHE A 439 -9.52 19.69 3.04
CA PHE A 439 -8.07 19.88 2.93
C PHE A 439 -7.43 20.66 4.10
N SER A 440 -8.19 21.48 4.83
CA SER A 440 -7.65 22.26 5.97
C SER A 440 -7.26 21.44 7.19
N GLN A 441 -7.41 20.13 7.13
CA GLN A 441 -7.04 19.19 8.19
C GLN A 441 -6.21 18.02 7.66
N LEU A 442 -5.71 18.14 6.42
CA LEU A 442 -4.91 17.11 5.76
C LEU A 442 -3.64 17.75 5.21
N ASP A 443 -2.50 17.27 5.69
CA ASP A 443 -1.19 17.66 5.18
C ASP A 443 -0.90 16.91 3.90
N ARG A 444 -1.28 15.63 3.85
CA ARG A 444 -1.02 14.75 2.71
C ARG A 444 -2.21 13.85 2.42
N ILE A 445 -2.38 13.51 1.16
CA ILE A 445 -3.39 12.59 0.68
C ILE A 445 -2.72 11.48 -0.13
N GLY A 446 -2.80 10.25 0.36
CA GLY A 446 -2.40 9.06 -0.38
C GLY A 446 -3.45 8.68 -1.39
N TYR A 447 -3.16 8.86 -2.69
CA TYR A 447 -4.01 8.38 -3.75
C TYR A 447 -3.76 6.90 -4.00
N THR A 448 -4.71 6.05 -3.59
CA THR A 448 -4.52 4.60 -3.57
C THR A 448 -4.93 3.95 -4.86
N ALA A 449 -3.94 3.32 -5.54
CA ALA A 449 -4.16 2.24 -6.53
C ALA A 449 -2.99 1.80 -7.42
N ALA A 450 -1.77 2.33 -7.26
CA ALA A 450 -0.69 1.80 -8.07
C ALA A 450 -0.39 0.35 -7.62
N VAL A 451 -0.24 -0.57 -8.58
CA VAL A 451 0.06 -1.98 -8.29
C VAL A 451 1.35 -2.36 -8.99
N ILE A 452 2.25 -2.99 -8.23
CA ILE A 452 3.43 -3.64 -8.77
C ILE A 452 3.13 -5.13 -8.90
N LYS A 453 3.30 -5.68 -10.09
CA LYS A 453 3.15 -7.11 -10.35
C LYS A 453 4.23 -7.62 -11.32
N PRO A 454 4.56 -8.92 -11.25
CA PRO A 454 5.39 -9.54 -12.27
C PRO A 454 4.66 -9.54 -13.62
N ASP A 455 5.43 -9.45 -14.70
CA ASP A 455 4.97 -9.54 -16.09
C ASP A 455 5.95 -10.42 -16.87
N GLY A 456 5.82 -11.75 -16.69
CA GLY A 456 6.85 -12.70 -17.11
C GLY A 456 8.18 -12.41 -16.39
N ASP A 457 9.25 -12.21 -17.16
CA ASP A 457 10.56 -11.81 -16.63
C ASP A 457 10.62 -10.31 -16.27
N ASP A 458 9.64 -9.52 -16.69
CA ASP A 458 9.54 -8.06 -16.51
C ASP A 458 8.70 -7.63 -15.30
N ILE A 459 8.74 -6.33 -15.00
CA ILE A 459 8.01 -5.72 -13.90
C ILE A 459 7.00 -4.75 -14.49
N ALA A 460 5.74 -4.90 -14.12
CA ALA A 460 4.69 -3.95 -14.47
C ALA A 460 4.34 -3.07 -13.25
N LEU A 461 4.47 -1.75 -13.41
CA LEU A 461 3.84 -0.76 -12.53
C LEU A 461 2.53 -0.28 -13.19
N ILE A 462 1.41 -0.82 -12.73
CA ILE A 462 0.08 -0.38 -13.20
C ILE A 462 -0.31 0.86 -12.39
N LEU A 463 -0.45 1.99 -13.08
CA LEU A 463 -0.89 3.25 -12.48
C LEU A 463 -2.43 3.31 -12.39
N PRO A 464 -2.97 4.06 -11.40
CA PRO A 464 -4.41 4.29 -11.32
C PRO A 464 -4.94 4.95 -12.60
N PRO A 465 -6.19 4.71 -13.00
CA PRO A 465 -6.75 5.29 -14.23
C PRO A 465 -6.68 6.82 -14.29
N ASN A 466 -6.78 7.51 -13.14
CA ASN A 466 -6.72 8.97 -13.08
C ASN A 466 -5.29 9.54 -12.93
N TRP A 467 -4.26 8.69 -12.86
CA TRP A 467 -2.87 9.12 -12.73
C TRP A 467 -2.23 9.34 -14.11
N GLN A 468 -2.85 10.22 -14.89
CA GLN A 468 -2.41 10.56 -16.24
C GLN A 468 -2.05 12.04 -16.32
N ASN A 469 -0.94 12.39 -16.97
CA ASN A 469 -0.57 13.79 -17.21
C ASN A 469 -1.41 14.41 -18.34
N ARG A 470 -2.71 14.53 -18.10
CA ARG A 470 -3.69 15.23 -18.93
C ARG A 470 -4.54 16.12 -18.03
N THR A 471 -4.87 17.31 -18.51
CA THR A 471 -5.42 18.39 -17.69
C THR A 471 -6.74 18.02 -17.00
N GLU A 472 -7.53 17.14 -17.60
CA GLU A 472 -8.78 16.59 -17.09
C GLU A 472 -8.59 15.61 -15.93
N TYR A 473 -7.54 14.79 -15.95
CA TYR A 473 -7.24 13.79 -14.93
C TYR A 473 -6.39 14.35 -13.78
N THR A 474 -5.61 15.42 -14.00
CA THR A 474 -4.75 16.02 -12.95
C THR A 474 -5.48 17.05 -12.08
N ARG A 475 -6.80 17.23 -12.26
CA ARG A 475 -7.55 18.29 -11.55
C ARG A 475 -7.59 18.08 -10.04
N PHE A 476 -7.69 16.83 -9.60
CA PHE A 476 -7.72 16.50 -8.18
C PHE A 476 -6.38 16.80 -7.49
N ILE A 477 -5.24 16.50 -8.14
CA ILE A 477 -3.88 16.84 -7.66
C ILE A 477 -3.76 18.36 -7.49
N GLN A 478 -4.16 19.11 -8.52
CA GLN A 478 -4.11 20.56 -8.48
C GLN A 478 -5.06 21.16 -7.44
N MET A 479 -6.19 20.52 -7.17
CA MET A 479 -7.09 20.93 -6.10
C MET A 479 -6.42 20.77 -4.74
N ALA A 480 -5.79 19.61 -4.47
CA ALA A 480 -5.06 19.39 -3.23
C ALA A 480 -3.91 20.42 -3.04
N GLU A 481 -3.06 20.60 -4.06
CA GLU A 481 -1.99 21.61 -4.04
C GLU A 481 -2.50 23.04 -3.80
N ARG A 482 -3.66 23.36 -4.38
CA ARG A 482 -4.32 24.66 -4.20
C ARG A 482 -4.61 24.91 -2.72
N TYR A 483 -5.06 23.89 -2.00
CA TYR A 483 -5.33 23.95 -0.57
C TYR A 483 -4.15 23.54 0.33
N ARG A 484 -2.98 23.28 -0.27
CA ARG A 484 -1.72 22.91 0.39
C ARG A 484 -1.69 21.53 1.03
N SER A 485 -2.55 20.63 0.57
CA SER A 485 -2.39 19.21 0.84
C SER A 485 -1.54 18.60 -0.27
N ALA A 486 -0.49 17.88 0.11
CA ALA A 486 0.36 17.13 -0.83
C ALA A 486 -0.36 15.84 -1.30
N VAL A 487 -0.02 15.34 -2.49
CA VAL A 487 -0.61 14.09 -3.02
C VAL A 487 0.48 13.04 -3.25
N ASP A 488 0.37 11.92 -2.54
CA ASP A 488 1.31 10.81 -2.63
C ASP A 488 0.72 9.67 -3.46
N LEU A 489 1.53 9.04 -4.30
CA LEU A 489 1.14 7.82 -5.01
C LEU A 489 1.27 6.62 -4.06
N VAL A 490 0.15 5.99 -3.69
CA VAL A 490 0.19 4.77 -2.86
C VAL A 490 0.31 3.55 -3.77
N VAL A 491 1.36 2.77 -3.52
CA VAL A 491 1.77 1.63 -4.33
C VAL A 491 1.64 0.36 -3.51
N THR A 492 0.99 -0.65 -4.08
CA THR A 492 0.70 -1.92 -3.43
C THR A 492 1.21 -3.12 -4.22
N THR A 493 1.26 -4.29 -3.56
CA THR A 493 1.49 -5.59 -4.20
C THR A 493 0.25 -6.48 -4.04
N PRO A 494 0.06 -7.48 -4.91
CA PRO A 494 -0.84 -8.61 -4.64
C PRO A 494 -0.52 -9.31 -3.31
N LYS A 495 -1.51 -9.95 -2.68
CA LYS A 495 -1.36 -10.61 -1.35
C LYS A 495 -0.51 -11.89 -1.36
N HIS A 496 -0.34 -12.53 -2.52
CA HIS A 496 0.23 -13.88 -2.60
C HIS A 496 1.45 -13.96 -3.51
N MET A 497 2.36 -13.00 -3.37
CA MET A 497 3.61 -13.00 -4.12
C MET A 497 4.61 -13.99 -3.50
N THR A 498 5.31 -14.76 -4.32
CA THR A 498 6.38 -15.61 -3.82
C THR A 498 7.60 -14.79 -3.43
N LYS A 499 8.46 -15.34 -2.56
CA LYS A 499 9.71 -14.70 -2.16
C LYS A 499 10.62 -14.38 -3.34
N SER A 500 10.72 -15.28 -4.32
CA SER A 500 11.54 -15.08 -5.51
C SER A 500 11.00 -13.95 -6.39
N GLN A 501 9.68 -13.90 -6.63
CA GLN A 501 9.03 -12.82 -7.37
C GLN A 501 9.26 -11.46 -6.68
N LEU A 502 9.11 -11.40 -5.37
CA LEU A 502 9.30 -10.15 -4.62
C LEU A 502 10.76 -9.69 -4.65
N ILE A 503 11.72 -10.60 -4.45
CA ILE A 503 13.16 -10.26 -4.55
C ILE A 503 13.50 -9.81 -5.98
N GLN A 504 13.00 -10.49 -7.01
CA GLN A 504 13.20 -10.10 -8.40
C GLN A 504 12.70 -8.68 -8.64
N ILE A 505 11.47 -8.37 -8.23
CA ILE A 505 10.87 -7.03 -8.38
C ILE A 505 11.69 -5.95 -7.66
N LEU A 506 12.17 -6.23 -6.45
CA LEU A 506 12.93 -5.27 -5.65
C LEU A 506 14.39 -5.09 -6.14
N THR A 507 14.95 -6.08 -6.83
CA THR A 507 16.37 -6.06 -7.23
C THR A 507 16.62 -5.87 -8.71
N LYS A 508 15.61 -6.01 -9.57
CA LYS A 508 15.76 -5.94 -11.02
C LYS A 508 16.43 -4.65 -11.46
N ARG A 509 17.44 -4.80 -12.32
CA ARG A 509 18.17 -3.69 -12.94
C ARG A 509 18.42 -4.01 -14.40
N THR A 510 18.01 -3.10 -15.28
CA THR A 510 18.41 -3.13 -16.68
C THR A 510 19.59 -2.16 -16.89
N GLY A 511 20.79 -2.71 -17.11
CA GLY A 511 22.01 -1.91 -17.23
C GLY A 511 22.40 -1.19 -15.93
N LYS A 512 22.39 0.15 -15.94
CA LYS A 512 22.68 0.99 -14.76
C LYS A 512 21.41 1.49 -14.04
N THR A 513 20.23 1.19 -14.58
CA THR A 513 18.96 1.69 -14.05
C THR A 513 18.23 0.61 -13.27
N ASP A 514 17.66 1.01 -12.15
CA ASP A 514 16.73 0.20 -11.38
C ASP A 514 15.32 0.39 -11.96
N ASP A 515 14.74 -0.69 -12.46
CA ASP A 515 13.55 -0.62 -13.31
C ASP A 515 12.36 -0.12 -12.49
N LEU A 516 12.12 -0.70 -11.32
CA LEU A 516 11.03 -0.27 -10.43
C LEU A 516 11.26 1.14 -9.88
N VAL A 517 12.47 1.45 -9.40
CA VAL A 517 12.77 2.80 -8.90
C VAL A 517 12.58 3.85 -10.00
N SER A 518 13.03 3.57 -11.23
CA SER A 518 12.87 4.50 -12.34
C SER A 518 11.39 4.71 -12.72
N MET A 519 10.59 3.65 -12.74
CA MET A 519 9.14 3.72 -12.99
C MET A 519 8.42 4.55 -11.91
N LEU A 520 8.72 4.32 -10.63
CA LEU A 520 8.14 5.08 -9.52
C LEU A 520 8.53 6.57 -9.57
N VAL A 521 9.80 6.86 -9.81
CA VAL A 521 10.30 8.22 -9.92
C VAL A 521 9.67 8.92 -11.12
N ALA A 522 9.54 8.25 -12.27
CA ALA A 522 8.88 8.80 -13.45
C ALA A 522 7.40 9.09 -13.20
N ALA A 523 6.69 8.20 -12.50
CA ALA A 523 5.27 8.37 -12.18
C ALA A 523 4.99 9.59 -11.29
N VAL A 524 5.90 9.94 -10.38
CA VAL A 524 5.72 11.05 -9.42
C VAL A 524 6.35 12.35 -9.91
N LYS A 525 7.55 12.31 -10.51
CA LYS A 525 8.30 13.52 -10.93
C LYS A 525 7.85 14.10 -12.27
N GLN A 526 6.88 13.50 -12.96
CA GLN A 526 6.40 14.03 -14.22
C GLN A 526 5.80 15.45 -14.03
N PRO A 527 6.27 16.47 -14.77
CA PRO A 527 5.85 17.86 -14.56
C PRO A 527 4.42 18.15 -15.04
N LEU A 528 3.69 18.93 -14.25
CA LEU A 528 2.35 19.46 -14.54
C LEU A 528 2.42 20.85 -15.20
N ASP A 529 3.20 20.97 -16.26
CA ASP A 529 3.51 22.23 -16.92
C ASP A 529 2.43 22.70 -17.91
N LYS A 530 1.37 21.92 -18.17
CA LYS A 530 0.35 22.26 -19.19
C LYS A 530 -0.45 23.52 -18.86
N ARG A 531 -0.56 23.93 -17.59
CA ARG A 531 -1.25 25.15 -17.18
C ARG A 531 -0.30 26.34 -17.08
N PHE A 532 -0.75 27.50 -17.58
CA PHE A 532 0.02 28.75 -17.51
C PHE A 532 0.50 29.09 -16.09
N VAL A 533 -0.38 29.00 -15.10
CA VAL A 533 -0.04 29.30 -13.69
C VAL A 533 1.12 28.42 -13.22
N ASN A 534 1.16 27.14 -13.59
CA ASN A 534 2.23 26.21 -13.21
C ASN A 534 3.56 26.53 -13.89
N ARG A 535 3.54 26.95 -15.16
CA ARG A 535 4.74 27.44 -15.88
C ARG A 535 5.30 28.72 -15.27
N MET A 536 4.43 29.59 -14.77
CA MET A 536 4.84 30.84 -14.15
C MET A 536 5.36 30.65 -12.71
N LYS A 537 5.08 29.53 -12.04
CA LYS A 537 5.53 29.30 -10.64
C LYS A 537 7.05 29.49 -10.46
N PRO A 538 7.93 28.88 -11.27
CA PRO A 538 9.38 29.11 -11.17
C PRO A 538 9.78 30.55 -11.45
N ILE A 539 9.18 31.19 -12.48
CA ILE A 539 9.54 32.56 -12.87
C ILE A 539 9.18 33.54 -11.74
N LEU A 540 7.95 33.44 -11.21
CA LEU A 540 7.44 34.33 -10.17
C LEU A 540 8.05 34.08 -8.79
N SER A 541 8.65 32.91 -8.58
CA SER A 541 9.39 32.58 -7.37
C SER A 541 10.90 32.72 -7.53
N PHE A 542 11.38 33.27 -8.65
CA PHE A 542 12.81 33.39 -8.95
C PHE A 542 13.57 32.05 -8.86
N GLY A 543 12.95 30.97 -9.31
CA GLY A 543 13.49 29.60 -9.31
C GLY A 543 13.32 28.85 -7.99
N LEU A 544 12.81 29.49 -6.93
CA LEU A 544 12.67 28.87 -5.60
C LEU A 544 11.53 27.85 -5.52
N SER A 545 10.45 28.04 -6.28
CA SER A 545 9.36 27.08 -6.40
C SER A 545 9.42 26.38 -7.75
N PRO A 546 9.68 25.06 -7.79
CA PRO A 546 9.74 24.33 -9.04
C PRO A 546 8.35 24.19 -9.68
N VAL A 547 8.33 23.73 -10.93
CA VAL A 547 7.08 23.30 -11.58
C VAL A 547 6.49 22.14 -10.76
N PRO A 548 5.18 22.16 -10.46
CA PRO A 548 4.52 21.06 -9.75
C PRO A 548 4.60 19.77 -10.56
N THR A 549 4.50 18.64 -9.87
CA THR A 549 4.64 17.31 -10.47
C THR A 549 3.41 16.46 -10.21
N MET A 550 3.29 15.31 -10.89
CA MET A 550 2.15 14.40 -10.76
C MET A 550 1.90 13.95 -9.31
N GLY A 551 2.95 13.84 -8.50
CA GLY A 551 2.82 13.68 -7.06
C GLY A 551 3.91 14.39 -6.29
N ASP A 552 3.75 14.38 -4.96
CA ASP A 552 4.62 14.96 -3.95
C ASP A 552 5.33 13.88 -3.11
N GLY A 553 5.13 12.60 -3.44
CA GLY A 553 5.71 11.48 -2.73
C GLY A 553 5.22 10.12 -3.20
N VAL A 554 5.80 9.08 -2.62
CA VAL A 554 5.45 7.67 -2.81
C VAL A 554 5.16 7.06 -1.43
N THR A 555 4.04 6.38 -1.30
CA THR A 555 3.69 5.62 -0.10
C THR A 555 3.64 4.15 -0.45
N LEU A 556 4.45 3.33 0.19
CA LEU A 556 4.56 1.90 -0.09
C LEU A 556 3.68 1.12 0.89
N TYR A 557 2.78 0.28 0.36
CA TYR A 557 2.00 -0.68 1.14
C TYR A 557 2.18 -2.07 0.52
N LEU A 558 3.31 -2.71 0.84
CA LEU A 558 3.75 -3.97 0.26
C LEU A 558 3.55 -5.12 1.25
N ASP A 559 3.17 -6.28 0.75
CA ASP A 559 3.21 -7.51 1.54
C ASP A 559 4.65 -8.05 1.56
N LEU A 560 5.32 -7.88 2.70
CA LEU A 560 6.69 -8.31 2.93
C LEU A 560 6.78 -9.62 3.72
N SER A 561 5.64 -10.28 3.98
CA SER A 561 5.63 -11.57 4.70
C SER A 561 6.52 -12.67 4.07
N PRO A 562 6.78 -12.71 2.75
CA PRO A 562 7.73 -13.67 2.18
C PRO A 562 9.20 -13.41 2.54
N LEU A 563 9.55 -12.21 3.03
CA LEU A 563 10.93 -11.80 3.35
C LEU A 563 11.29 -12.15 4.81
N ASN A 564 11.40 -13.45 5.07
CA ASN A 564 11.54 -14.02 6.40
C ASN A 564 12.99 -14.31 6.86
N ASP A 565 14.00 -13.92 6.08
CA ASP A 565 15.42 -14.05 6.46
C ASP A 565 16.16 -12.72 6.35
N GLU A 566 17.25 -12.56 7.10
CA GLU A 566 18.00 -11.31 7.18
C GLU A 566 18.52 -10.81 5.81
N ALA A 567 18.97 -11.69 4.92
CA ALA A 567 19.45 -11.28 3.60
C ALA A 567 18.28 -10.74 2.74
N SER A 568 17.14 -11.41 2.76
CA SER A 568 15.93 -10.95 2.07
C SER A 568 15.35 -9.66 2.64
N GLN A 569 15.49 -9.42 3.95
CA GLN A 569 15.08 -8.18 4.60
C GLN A 569 16.00 -7.01 4.20
N GLN A 570 17.32 -7.24 4.09
CA GLN A 570 18.25 -6.21 3.62
C GLN A 570 17.99 -5.78 2.19
N VAL A 571 17.54 -6.71 1.31
CA VAL A 571 17.12 -6.35 -0.06
C VAL A 571 16.05 -5.26 -0.06
N PHE A 572 15.08 -5.34 0.86
CA PHE A 572 14.04 -4.32 0.98
C PHE A 572 14.60 -2.99 1.48
N VAL A 573 15.45 -3.00 2.52
CA VAL A 573 16.07 -1.77 3.04
C VAL A 573 16.93 -1.09 1.96
N ASP A 574 17.67 -1.86 1.18
CA ASP A 574 18.48 -1.38 0.06
C ASP A 574 17.61 -0.81 -1.07
N PHE A 575 16.46 -1.41 -1.34
CA PHE A 575 15.46 -0.86 -2.25
C PHE A 575 14.95 0.50 -1.77
N ILE A 576 14.56 0.63 -0.49
CA ILE A 576 14.11 1.90 0.10
C ILE A 576 15.20 2.98 -0.01
N ARG A 577 16.46 2.63 0.27
CA ARG A 577 17.60 3.56 0.16
C ARG A 577 17.81 4.03 -1.28
N ARG A 578 17.75 3.12 -2.26
CA ARG A 578 17.85 3.46 -3.68
C ARG A 578 16.70 4.35 -4.14
N LEU A 579 15.48 4.03 -3.76
CA LEU A 579 14.30 4.82 -4.08
C LEU A 579 14.41 6.23 -3.49
N LYS A 580 14.80 6.35 -2.23
CA LYS A 580 15.01 7.65 -1.57
C LYS A 580 16.06 8.50 -2.29
N ALA A 581 17.19 7.90 -2.63
CA ALA A 581 18.28 8.57 -3.34
C ALA A 581 17.81 9.09 -4.71
N ALA A 582 17.06 8.27 -5.47
CA ALA A 582 16.52 8.64 -6.76
C ALA A 582 15.41 9.72 -6.66
N LEU A 583 14.57 9.68 -5.63
CA LEU A 583 13.58 10.72 -5.33
C LEU A 583 14.23 12.06 -4.98
N GLN A 584 15.34 12.05 -4.23
CA GLN A 584 16.10 13.27 -3.92
C GLN A 584 17.06 13.70 -5.05
N GLY A 585 17.35 12.83 -6.02
CA GLY A 585 18.30 13.12 -7.10
C GLY A 585 19.76 13.13 -6.64
N VAL A 586 20.08 12.34 -5.61
CA VAL A 586 21.41 12.24 -4.97
C VAL A 586 21.95 10.81 -5.12
N PRO A 587 23.28 10.59 -5.04
CA PRO A 587 23.83 9.24 -5.04
C PRO A 587 23.43 8.46 -3.78
N VAL A 588 23.38 7.13 -3.88
CA VAL A 588 23.10 6.24 -2.75
C VAL A 588 24.24 6.36 -1.73
N SER A 589 23.89 6.66 -0.48
CA SER A 589 24.83 6.84 0.63
C SER A 589 24.23 6.33 1.94
N GLU A 590 25.06 5.88 2.88
CA GLU A 590 24.64 5.50 4.23
C GLU A 590 24.19 6.69 5.09
N GLN A 591 24.58 7.91 4.70
CA GLN A 591 24.19 9.14 5.37
C GLN A 591 22.85 9.68 4.89
N LEU A 592 22.21 9.01 3.92
CA LEU A 592 20.92 9.42 3.40
C LEU A 592 19.87 9.38 4.51
N THR A 593 19.20 10.51 4.73
CA THR A 593 18.13 10.63 5.72
C THR A 593 16.92 11.37 5.16
N ALA A 594 15.73 10.99 5.60
CA ALA A 594 14.52 11.74 5.39
C ALA A 594 14.54 13.04 6.22
N THR A 595 14.01 14.10 5.64
CA THR A 595 13.87 15.41 6.29
C THR A 595 12.46 15.96 6.08
N PRO A 596 11.92 16.75 7.01
CA PRO A 596 10.60 17.38 6.85
C PRO A 596 10.51 18.29 5.61
N GLY A 597 11.65 18.80 5.12
CA GLY A 597 11.75 19.66 3.93
C GLY A 597 11.91 18.92 2.61
N ASP A 598 11.85 17.58 2.61
CA ASP A 598 11.99 16.80 1.38
C ASP A 598 10.90 17.14 0.37
N ARG A 599 11.30 17.41 -0.87
CA ARG A 599 10.35 17.66 -1.96
C ARG A 599 9.45 16.46 -2.25
N TYR A 600 10.01 15.26 -2.17
CA TYR A 600 9.31 14.00 -2.42
C TYR A 600 9.36 13.14 -1.18
N PHE A 601 8.20 12.91 -0.56
CA PHE A 601 8.11 12.06 0.62
C PHE A 601 8.21 10.60 0.20
N LEU A 602 8.86 9.80 1.04
CA LEU A 602 8.83 8.34 0.95
C LEU A 602 8.21 7.82 2.24
N ASN A 603 7.01 7.27 2.16
CA ASN A 603 6.28 6.77 3.32
C ASN A 603 6.12 5.25 3.23
N LEU A 604 5.94 4.60 4.38
CA LEU A 604 5.70 3.17 4.46
C LEU A 604 4.44 2.89 5.28
N VAL A 605 3.56 2.03 4.77
CA VAL A 605 2.38 1.55 5.49
C VAL A 605 2.68 0.17 6.06
N ILE A 606 2.54 0.02 7.37
CA ILE A 606 2.84 -1.22 8.10
C ILE A 606 1.61 -1.66 8.91
N PRO A 607 1.03 -2.84 8.67
CA PRO A 607 -0.02 -3.36 9.52
C PRO A 607 0.49 -3.57 10.95
N VAL A 608 -0.26 -3.13 11.97
CA VAL A 608 0.19 -3.18 13.37
C VAL A 608 0.53 -4.61 13.79
N ARG A 609 -0.30 -5.58 13.38
CA ARG A 609 -0.05 -7.00 13.66
C ARG A 609 1.29 -7.50 13.13
N THR A 610 1.82 -6.96 12.03
CA THR A 610 3.15 -7.39 11.54
C THR A 610 4.29 -6.91 12.44
N ILE A 611 4.07 -5.83 13.21
CA ILE A 611 5.02 -5.36 14.22
C ILE A 611 4.87 -6.17 15.52
N THR A 612 3.64 -6.48 15.94
CA THR A 612 3.34 -7.04 17.26
C THR A 612 3.22 -8.58 17.31
N SER A 613 2.92 -9.25 16.20
CA SER A 613 2.58 -10.70 16.18
C SER A 613 3.72 -11.66 16.51
N HIS A 614 4.96 -11.18 16.54
CA HIS A 614 6.13 -11.99 16.84
C HIS A 614 6.78 -11.56 18.14
N THR A 615 7.18 -12.55 18.95
CA THR A 615 7.86 -12.32 20.23
C THR A 615 9.08 -11.42 20.02
N TYR A 616 9.33 -10.55 21.00
CA TYR A 616 10.48 -9.64 21.00
C TYR A 616 11.77 -10.36 20.59
N GLY A 617 12.40 -9.93 19.49
CA GLY A 617 13.66 -10.50 18.99
C GLY A 617 13.53 -11.62 17.94
N ASP A 618 12.35 -11.89 17.40
CA ASP A 618 12.19 -12.87 16.31
C ASP A 618 13.00 -12.45 15.06
N PRO A 619 14.00 -13.26 14.64
CA PRO A 619 14.82 -12.94 13.46
C PRO A 619 14.02 -12.94 12.15
N GLN A 620 12.84 -13.57 12.12
CA GLN A 620 12.00 -13.65 10.91
C GLN A 620 11.16 -12.39 10.67
N ASN A 621 11.02 -11.51 11.67
CA ASN A 621 10.23 -10.29 11.52
C ASN A 621 11.05 -9.15 10.86
N ILE A 622 10.64 -8.74 9.65
CA ILE A 622 11.25 -7.61 8.93
C ILE A 622 11.15 -6.28 9.68
N TYR A 623 10.15 -6.11 10.55
CA TYR A 623 9.90 -4.89 11.32
C TYR A 623 10.46 -4.95 12.75
N ARG A 624 11.51 -5.74 13.00
CA ARG A 624 12.31 -5.63 14.23
C ARG A 624 12.83 -4.20 14.43
N LEU A 625 13.03 -3.79 15.69
CA LEU A 625 13.46 -2.42 16.04
C LEU A 625 14.70 -1.94 15.26
N GLY A 626 15.68 -2.81 15.05
CA GLY A 626 16.88 -2.49 14.28
C GLY A 626 16.59 -2.13 12.82
N ASN A 627 15.68 -2.85 12.17
CA ASN A 627 15.27 -2.56 10.80
C ASN A 627 14.34 -1.33 10.76
N LEU A 628 13.40 -1.20 11.71
CA LEU A 628 12.55 -0.01 11.85
C LEU A 628 13.36 1.26 12.04
N LYS A 629 14.46 1.22 12.81
CA LYS A 629 15.40 2.34 12.95
C LYS A 629 16.01 2.74 11.61
N GLN A 630 16.39 1.78 10.78
CA GLN A 630 16.94 2.07 9.45
C GLN A 630 15.87 2.62 8.50
N LEU A 631 14.66 2.05 8.53
CA LEU A 631 13.53 2.49 7.74
C LEU A 631 13.10 3.90 8.13
N ALA A 632 12.91 4.19 9.42
CA ALA A 632 12.56 5.52 9.94
C ALA A 632 13.56 6.60 9.52
N ARG A 633 14.86 6.27 9.44
CA ARG A 633 15.86 7.21 8.91
C ARG A 633 15.66 7.51 7.43
N LEU A 634 15.17 6.56 6.64
CA LEU A 634 15.05 6.68 5.18
C LEU A 634 13.66 7.16 4.73
N THR A 635 12.62 6.93 5.53
CA THR A 635 11.22 7.26 5.26
C THR A 635 10.80 8.52 6.00
N ASN A 636 9.94 9.32 5.39
CA ASN A 636 9.38 10.52 6.02
C ASN A 636 8.27 10.18 7.02
N LEU A 637 7.47 9.13 6.76
CA LEU A 637 6.39 8.69 7.63
C LEU A 637 6.32 7.16 7.67
N ILE A 638 6.08 6.61 8.86
CA ILE A 638 5.70 5.22 9.09
C ILE A 638 4.23 5.20 9.49
N ILE A 639 3.36 4.87 8.54
CA ILE A 639 1.93 4.83 8.75
C ILE A 639 1.53 3.46 9.27
N THR A 640 1.04 3.37 10.50
CA THR A 640 0.65 2.10 11.10
C THR A 640 -0.85 1.85 10.94
N LEU A 641 -1.21 0.70 10.35
CA LEU A 641 -2.59 0.36 10.01
C LEU A 641 -3.11 -0.71 10.98
N PRO A 642 -4.05 -0.39 11.88
CA PRO A 642 -4.73 -1.40 12.67
C PRO A 642 -5.74 -2.15 11.79
N GLY A 643 -5.77 -3.48 11.92
CA GLY A 643 -6.54 -4.37 11.05
C GLY A 643 -5.91 -4.59 9.67
N ASP A 644 -6.56 -5.42 8.85
CA ASP A 644 -6.21 -5.59 7.42
C ASP A 644 -7.28 -4.88 6.56
N PRO A 645 -6.90 -3.93 5.69
CA PRO A 645 -7.83 -3.16 4.86
C PRO A 645 -8.59 -4.03 3.84
N ALA A 646 -8.17 -5.28 3.65
CA ALA A 646 -8.75 -6.28 2.76
C ALA A 646 -9.23 -7.54 3.47
N SER A 647 -9.27 -7.58 4.81
CA SER A 647 -9.94 -8.65 5.57
C SER A 647 -10.90 -8.07 6.59
N ASN A 648 -11.97 -8.80 6.89
CA ASN A 648 -12.87 -8.45 7.96
C ASN A 648 -12.24 -8.78 9.31
N PRO A 649 -12.61 -8.06 10.38
CA PRO A 649 -12.31 -8.52 11.74
C PRO A 649 -12.95 -9.91 11.93
N PRO A 650 -12.29 -10.82 12.66
CA PRO A 650 -12.83 -12.16 12.89
C PRO A 650 -14.21 -12.03 13.54
N SER A 651 -15.24 -12.51 12.83
CA SER A 651 -16.57 -12.68 13.39
C SER A 651 -16.48 -13.79 14.44
N HIS A 652 -16.53 -13.42 15.73
CA HIS A 652 -16.67 -14.39 16.81
C HIS A 652 -18.04 -15.08 16.67
N VAL A 653 -18.04 -16.23 16.00
CA VAL A 653 -19.13 -17.21 16.10
C VAL A 653 -19.17 -17.65 17.55
N ALA A 654 -20.34 -17.52 18.18
CA ALA A 654 -20.58 -18.01 19.52
C ALA A 654 -20.52 -19.54 19.53
N ASP A 655 -19.33 -20.10 19.70
CA ASP A 655 -19.17 -21.52 20.01
C ASP A 655 -19.53 -21.75 21.48
N ASN A 656 -20.78 -22.18 21.69
CA ASN A 656 -21.24 -22.80 22.92
C ASN A 656 -20.58 -24.18 23.06
N SER A 657 -19.33 -24.22 23.52
CA SER A 657 -18.76 -25.43 24.11
C SER A 657 -18.63 -25.23 25.62
N GLN A 658 -19.70 -25.56 26.34
CA GLN A 658 -19.64 -25.82 27.77
C GLN A 658 -18.77 -27.07 28.01
N THR A 659 -17.59 -26.87 28.59
CA THR A 659 -16.90 -27.92 29.33
C THR A 659 -16.80 -27.50 30.79
N SER A 660 -17.57 -28.23 31.58
CA SER A 660 -17.67 -28.21 33.03
C SER A 660 -16.38 -28.70 33.70
N SER A 661 -15.87 -27.97 34.70
CA SER A 661 -15.19 -28.58 35.85
C SER A 661 -15.08 -27.63 37.05
N SER A 662 -15.87 -27.94 38.09
CA SER A 662 -15.58 -27.92 39.55
C SER A 662 -14.85 -26.71 40.20
N GLN A 663 -15.51 -25.90 41.07
CA GLN A 663 -15.72 -26.08 42.54
C GLN A 663 -14.42 -25.95 43.38
N THR A 664 -14.24 -25.17 44.48
CA THR A 664 -15.01 -24.22 45.35
C THR A 664 -13.99 -23.61 46.38
N PRO A 665 -14.31 -23.01 47.56
CA PRO A 665 -15.16 -21.87 47.96
C PRO A 665 -14.41 -20.81 48.85
N GLY A 666 -15.01 -19.62 49.08
CA GLY A 666 -14.54 -18.76 50.18
C GLY A 666 -15.27 -17.42 50.39
N SER A 667 -16.33 -17.48 51.19
CA SER A 667 -16.88 -16.42 52.07
C SER A 667 -17.88 -15.37 51.53
N GLN A 668 -19.11 -15.55 52.02
CA GLN A 668 -20.29 -14.68 51.95
C GLN A 668 -20.27 -13.63 53.07
N THR A 669 -20.90 -12.46 52.84
CA THR A 669 -21.99 -11.85 53.65
C THR A 669 -22.44 -10.51 53.01
N THR A 670 -23.56 -10.50 52.25
CA THR A 670 -24.93 -9.98 52.56
C THR A 670 -25.06 -8.45 52.77
N SER A 671 -25.52 -7.70 51.75
CA SER A 671 -26.89 -7.13 51.55
C SER A 671 -27.25 -5.97 52.50
N SER A 672 -27.75 -4.78 52.14
CA SER A 672 -28.68 -4.29 51.08
C SER A 672 -28.47 -2.75 50.97
N GLN A 673 -28.75 -2.03 49.87
CA GLN A 673 -30.10 -1.66 49.42
C GLN A 673 -30.05 -0.92 48.07
N LYS A 674 -31.06 -1.22 47.25
CA LYS A 674 -31.41 -0.70 45.92
C LYS A 674 -31.35 0.83 45.77
N THR A 675 -30.69 1.27 44.70
CA THR A 675 -31.22 2.38 43.87
C THR A 675 -31.19 1.95 42.41
N LYS A 676 -32.39 1.92 41.79
CA LYS A 676 -32.58 1.69 40.36
C LYS A 676 -31.88 2.80 39.58
N GLN A 677 -30.85 2.45 38.83
CA GLN A 677 -30.34 3.27 37.74
C GLN A 677 -30.14 2.38 36.52
N ASN A 678 -30.83 2.73 35.44
CA ASN A 678 -30.69 2.14 34.13
C ASN A 678 -29.24 2.24 33.68
N THR A 679 -28.49 1.16 33.78
CA THR A 679 -27.22 0.97 33.08
C THR A 679 -27.49 -0.05 31.98
N ALA A 680 -27.72 0.47 30.78
CA ALA A 680 -27.60 -0.34 29.58
C ALA A 680 -26.15 -0.83 29.51
N SER A 681 -26.02 -2.16 29.48
CA SER A 681 -24.81 -2.96 29.39
C SER A 681 -23.72 -2.32 28.51
N ASP A 682 -22.65 -1.84 29.15
CA ASP A 682 -21.44 -1.24 28.53
C ASP A 682 -20.21 -2.08 28.91
N ASN A 683 -20.21 -3.39 28.60
CA ASN A 683 -19.03 -4.23 28.71
C ASN A 683 -19.06 -5.35 27.67
N GLY A 684 -18.04 -5.41 26.82
CA GLY A 684 -17.64 -6.68 26.20
C GLY A 684 -17.25 -6.70 24.71
N TYR A 685 -17.14 -5.57 24.01
CA TYR A 685 -16.61 -5.57 22.64
C TYR A 685 -15.58 -4.46 22.49
N GLU A 686 -14.36 -4.74 22.91
CA GLU A 686 -13.22 -3.90 22.57
C GLU A 686 -12.92 -4.11 21.08
N LEU A 687 -13.00 -3.03 20.29
CA LEU A 687 -12.69 -3.08 18.87
C LEU A 687 -11.25 -3.61 18.71
N ASP A 688 -11.05 -4.61 17.85
CA ASP A 688 -9.74 -5.20 17.53
C ASP A 688 -8.67 -4.11 17.26
N GLU A 689 -9.06 -3.01 16.64
CA GLU A 689 -8.17 -1.86 16.37
C GLU A 689 -7.66 -1.14 17.63
N ILE A 690 -8.51 -0.97 18.65
CA ILE A 690 -8.10 -0.37 19.93
C ILE A 690 -7.07 -1.26 20.60
N SER A 691 -7.30 -2.58 20.59
CA SER A 691 -6.36 -3.55 21.15
C SER A 691 -5.02 -3.50 20.42
N GLN A 692 -5.02 -3.44 19.09
CA GLN A 692 -3.79 -3.34 18.29
C GLN A 692 -3.01 -2.05 18.55
N ILE A 693 -3.66 -0.90 18.67
CA ILE A 693 -2.94 0.34 19.02
C ILE A 693 -2.32 0.24 20.42
N ARG A 694 -3.02 -0.36 21.39
CA ARG A 694 -2.46 -0.60 22.73
C ARG A 694 -1.30 -1.60 22.70
N GLU A 695 -1.40 -2.65 21.90
CA GLU A 695 -0.31 -3.61 21.69
C GLU A 695 0.90 -2.94 21.05
N LEU A 696 0.72 -2.07 20.06
CA LEU A 696 1.80 -1.29 19.47
C LEU A 696 2.47 -0.41 20.52
N GLN A 697 1.68 0.26 21.35
CA GLN A 697 2.20 1.08 22.46
C GLN A 697 2.97 0.23 23.48
N ALA A 698 2.41 -0.91 23.90
CA ALA A 698 3.06 -1.83 24.83
C ALA A 698 4.34 -2.41 24.24
N TRP A 699 4.35 -2.74 22.94
CA TRP A 699 5.51 -3.22 22.22
C TRP A 699 6.62 -2.17 22.16
N LEU A 700 6.29 -0.91 21.83
CA LEU A 700 7.25 0.21 21.82
C LEU A 700 7.80 0.48 23.24
N GLY A 701 6.93 0.50 24.25
CA GLY A 701 7.32 0.68 25.65
C GLY A 701 8.15 -0.47 26.22
N GLY A 702 8.01 -1.68 25.68
CA GLY A 702 8.74 -2.88 26.10
C GLY A 702 10.12 -3.05 25.44
N GLN A 703 10.53 -2.17 24.52
CA GLN A 703 11.83 -2.28 23.85
C GLN A 703 12.98 -1.95 24.83
N PRO A 704 14.14 -2.63 24.75
CA PRO A 704 15.30 -2.33 25.60
C PRO A 704 16.02 -1.04 25.18
N ASP A 705 15.98 -0.66 23.90
CA ASP A 705 16.58 0.58 23.38
C ASP A 705 15.51 1.68 23.29
N GLN A 706 15.18 2.25 24.44
CA GLN A 706 14.20 3.34 24.56
C GLN A 706 14.64 4.64 23.86
N GLU A 707 15.94 4.86 23.68
CA GLU A 707 16.43 6.04 22.95
C GLU A 707 16.10 5.93 21.45
N THR A 708 16.29 4.74 20.86
CA THR A 708 15.87 4.48 19.49
C THR A 708 14.35 4.62 19.34
N VAL A 709 13.57 4.11 20.29
CA VAL A 709 12.10 4.27 20.26
C VAL A 709 11.70 5.74 20.28
N ALA A 710 12.26 6.55 21.19
CA ALA A 710 11.95 7.97 21.29
C ALA A 710 12.25 8.76 19.99
N ARG A 711 13.23 8.30 19.20
CA ARG A 711 13.57 8.91 17.90
C ARG A 711 12.63 8.50 16.77
N ILE A 712 12.13 7.27 16.77
CA ILE A 712 11.23 6.75 15.72
C ILE A 712 9.79 7.22 15.96
N PHE A 713 9.42 7.43 17.22
CA PHE A 713 8.06 7.72 17.64
C PHE A 713 7.39 8.90 16.91
N PRO A 714 8.05 10.05 16.67
CA PRO A 714 7.45 11.16 15.93
C PRO A 714 7.12 10.82 14.47
N ASP A 715 7.81 9.84 13.89
CA ASP A 715 7.61 9.42 12.50
C ASP A 715 6.45 8.41 12.35
N ILE A 716 5.93 7.89 13.48
CA ILE A 716 4.81 6.92 13.48
C ILE A 716 3.47 7.66 13.43
N VAL A 717 2.68 7.38 12.40
CA VAL A 717 1.34 7.95 12.18
C VAL A 717 0.30 6.82 12.15
N PRO A 718 -0.49 6.62 13.22
CA PRO A 718 -1.51 5.58 13.23
C PRO A 718 -2.74 5.95 12.40
N VAL A 719 -3.31 4.97 11.71
CA VAL A 719 -4.61 5.12 11.03
C VAL A 719 -5.73 4.96 12.07
N LEU A 720 -6.51 6.02 12.27
CA LEU A 720 -7.53 6.11 13.34
C LEU A 720 -8.95 5.91 12.84
N VAL A 721 -9.23 6.27 11.59
CA VAL A 721 -10.50 5.94 10.96
C VAL A 721 -10.19 4.84 9.96
N THR A 722 -10.80 3.68 10.12
CA THR A 722 -10.67 2.56 9.19
C THR A 722 -12.02 2.26 8.54
N ALA A 723 -12.03 1.26 7.65
CA ALA A 723 -13.27 0.73 7.10
C ALA A 723 -14.22 0.16 8.17
N ASP A 724 -13.68 -0.34 9.30
CA ASP A 724 -14.47 -1.01 10.34
C ASP A 724 -14.94 -0.04 11.44
N SER A 725 -14.10 0.93 11.82
CA SER A 725 -14.42 1.90 12.88
C SER A 725 -15.23 3.10 12.39
N ARG A 726 -15.24 3.41 11.08
CA ARG A 726 -15.89 4.62 10.55
C ARG A 726 -17.39 4.75 10.83
N GLU A 727 -18.10 3.65 11.03
CA GLU A 727 -19.54 3.69 11.37
C GLU A 727 -19.79 3.52 12.89
N GLN A 728 -18.75 3.30 13.69
CA GLN A 728 -18.85 2.96 15.12
C GLN A 728 -18.39 4.12 15.99
N GLN A 729 -19.27 5.10 16.22
CA GLN A 729 -18.92 6.38 16.83
C GLN A 729 -18.29 6.27 18.24
N THR A 730 -18.76 5.34 19.07
CA THR A 730 -18.21 5.15 20.43
C THR A 730 -16.79 4.60 20.42
N ALA A 731 -16.54 3.59 19.57
CA ALA A 731 -15.20 3.00 19.43
C ALA A 731 -14.22 4.01 18.81
N LEU A 732 -14.68 4.75 17.79
CA LEU A 732 -13.89 5.79 17.15
C LEU A 732 -13.51 6.92 18.12
N ASN A 733 -14.43 7.36 18.99
CA ASN A 733 -14.13 8.38 20.00
C ASN A 733 -13.02 7.92 20.96
N ARG A 734 -13.07 6.66 21.42
CA ARG A 734 -12.00 6.08 22.26
C ARG A 734 -10.67 6.01 21.49
N LEU A 735 -10.69 5.60 20.23
CA LEU A 735 -9.51 5.47 19.38
C LEU A 735 -8.84 6.83 19.10
N VAL A 736 -9.64 7.82 18.73
CA VAL A 736 -9.19 9.20 18.45
C VAL A 736 -8.58 9.85 19.70
N ARG A 737 -9.22 9.68 20.87
CA ARG A 737 -8.68 10.19 22.15
C ARG A 737 -7.41 9.47 22.59
N LEU A 738 -7.36 8.14 22.42
CA LEU A 738 -6.15 7.38 22.75
C LEU A 738 -4.98 7.84 21.87
N SER A 739 -5.21 8.07 20.59
CA SER A 739 -4.15 8.50 19.69
C SER A 739 -3.69 9.93 19.91
N SER A 740 -4.60 10.86 20.22
CA SER A 740 -4.25 12.28 20.36
C SER A 740 -3.31 12.57 21.54
N TRP A 741 -3.29 11.68 22.54
CA TRP A 741 -2.34 11.78 23.66
C TRP A 741 -1.01 11.11 23.40
N ASN A 742 -0.98 10.17 22.46
CA ASN A 742 0.14 9.25 22.31
C ASN A 742 0.90 9.40 20.99
N PHE A 743 0.36 10.00 19.93
CA PHE A 743 1.08 10.11 18.66
C PHE A 743 1.11 11.55 18.20
N ALA A 744 2.12 11.90 17.40
CA ALA A 744 2.27 13.26 16.87
C ALA A 744 1.23 13.57 15.79
N GLY A 745 0.74 12.57 15.05
CA GLY A 745 -0.18 12.75 13.93
C GLY A 745 -1.29 11.70 13.88
N ALA A 746 -2.08 11.74 12.81
CA ALA A 746 -3.17 10.80 12.57
C ALA A 746 -3.39 10.54 11.09
N ALA A 747 -3.74 9.30 10.74
CA ALA A 747 -4.12 8.93 9.38
C ALA A 747 -5.57 8.44 9.29
N TYR A 748 -6.16 8.52 8.10
CA TYR A 748 -7.57 8.20 7.86
C TYR A 748 -7.77 7.34 6.60
N TRP A 749 -8.47 6.22 6.72
CA TRP A 749 -8.83 5.33 5.63
C TRP A 749 -10.34 5.03 5.61
N PRO A 750 -11.07 5.37 4.53
CA PRO A 750 -10.72 6.30 3.46
C PRO A 750 -11.20 7.72 3.78
N VAL A 751 -10.64 8.71 3.08
CA VAL A 751 -11.24 10.05 2.95
C VAL A 751 -12.11 10.10 1.67
N PRO A 752 -13.22 10.86 1.66
CA PRO A 752 -13.71 11.77 2.70
C PRO A 752 -14.35 11.07 3.91
N LEU A 753 -14.25 11.73 5.07
CA LEU A 753 -14.88 11.29 6.32
C LEU A 753 -16.39 11.62 6.32
N SER A 754 -17.17 10.82 7.06
CA SER A 754 -18.56 11.18 7.37
C SER A 754 -18.62 12.46 8.22
N GLU A 755 -19.73 13.19 8.18
CA GLU A 755 -19.88 14.44 8.93
C GLU A 755 -19.67 14.24 10.44
N ALA A 756 -20.17 13.14 11.01
CA ALA A 756 -19.98 12.79 12.41
C ALA A 756 -18.50 12.57 12.76
N ASN A 757 -17.77 11.80 11.95
CA ASN A 757 -16.34 11.52 12.17
C ASN A 757 -15.51 12.80 11.98
N GLN A 758 -15.90 13.60 11.00
CA GLN A 758 -15.25 14.85 10.68
C GLN A 758 -15.35 15.87 11.83
N THR A 759 -16.51 15.95 12.49
CA THR A 759 -16.72 16.78 13.68
C THR A 759 -15.86 16.30 14.83
N LEU A 760 -15.86 14.99 15.13
CA LEU A 760 -15.04 14.40 16.19
C LEU A 760 -13.54 14.66 16.00
N VAL A 761 -13.03 14.49 14.78
CA VAL A 761 -11.63 14.79 14.45
C VAL A 761 -11.35 16.28 14.64
N SER A 762 -12.25 17.15 14.19
CA SER A 762 -12.07 18.60 14.33
C SER A 762 -12.04 19.06 15.78
N GLU A 763 -12.92 18.54 16.64
CA GLU A 763 -12.97 18.87 18.07
C GLU A 763 -11.74 18.35 18.81
N THR A 764 -11.23 17.18 18.41
CA THR A 764 -10.11 16.54 19.13
C THR A 764 -8.75 17.06 18.70
N PHE A 765 -8.51 17.25 17.41
CA PHE A 765 -7.18 17.63 16.89
C PHE A 765 -7.07 19.11 16.51
N PHE A 766 -8.19 19.78 16.22
CA PHE A 766 -8.22 21.16 15.73
C PHE A 766 -9.18 22.05 16.55
N PRO A 767 -9.09 22.06 17.89
CA PRO A 767 -10.04 22.77 18.73
C PRO A 767 -9.96 24.28 18.46
N GLU A 768 -11.13 24.91 18.43
CA GLU A 768 -11.18 26.37 18.38
C GLU A 768 -10.73 26.94 19.72
N THR A 769 -9.57 27.59 19.75
CA THR A 769 -9.09 28.27 20.96
C THR A 769 -10.05 29.42 21.29
N PRO A 770 -10.74 29.42 22.46
CA PRO A 770 -11.63 30.50 22.83
C PRO A 770 -10.82 31.79 23.00
N SER A 771 -11.18 32.84 22.27
CA SER A 771 -10.57 34.16 22.43
C SER A 771 -11.13 34.82 23.69
N VAL A 772 -10.25 35.25 24.59
CA VAL A 772 -10.61 35.91 25.85
C VAL A 772 -11.33 37.26 25.63
N TYR A 773 -11.19 37.87 24.44
CA TYR A 773 -11.80 39.16 24.10
C TYR A 773 -12.75 39.06 22.89
N PRO A 774 -14.00 39.56 22.99
CA PRO A 774 -14.99 39.46 21.92
C PRO A 774 -14.60 40.23 20.65
N LEU A 775 -13.95 41.40 20.79
CA LEU A 775 -13.49 42.18 19.62
C LEU A 775 -12.39 41.45 18.83
N MET A 776 -11.54 40.68 19.52
CA MET A 776 -10.51 39.86 18.87
C MET A 776 -11.12 38.63 18.19
N SER A 777 -12.26 38.13 18.67
CA SER A 777 -12.96 37.01 18.07
C SER A 777 -13.55 37.39 16.70
N GLU A 778 -14.19 38.57 16.61
CA GLU A 778 -14.75 39.09 15.37
C GLU A 778 -13.66 39.41 14.33
N LEU A 779 -12.55 40.01 14.76
CA LEU A 779 -11.39 40.26 13.90
C LEU A 779 -10.77 38.95 13.40
N ARG A 780 -10.61 37.96 14.28
CA ARG A 780 -10.08 36.63 13.91
C ARG A 780 -11.00 35.90 12.95
N GLN A 781 -12.32 35.99 13.14
CA GLN A 781 -13.28 35.37 12.24
C GLN A 781 -13.28 36.04 10.86
N SER A 782 -13.20 37.37 10.81
CA SER A 782 -13.08 38.13 9.56
C SER A 782 -11.77 37.80 8.83
N PHE A 783 -10.67 37.73 9.57
CA PHE A 783 -9.37 37.32 9.03
C PHE A 783 -9.38 35.87 8.52
N SER A 784 -10.01 34.95 9.24
CA SER A 784 -10.17 33.56 8.81
C SER A 784 -10.98 33.45 7.50
N ARG A 785 -12.10 34.18 7.38
CA ARG A 785 -12.88 34.21 6.13
C ARG A 785 -12.06 34.74 4.96
N LEU A 786 -11.30 35.81 5.18
CA LEU A 786 -10.39 36.37 4.18
C LEU A 786 -9.32 35.35 3.78
N MET A 787 -8.69 34.70 4.76
CA MET A 787 -7.68 33.65 4.56
C MET A 787 -8.21 32.46 3.76
N ASN A 788 -9.46 32.08 4.00
CA ASN A 788 -10.12 31.00 3.27
C ASN A 788 -10.30 31.30 1.78
N VAL A 789 -10.33 32.58 1.40
CA VAL A 789 -10.41 33.02 0.00
C VAL A 789 -9.03 33.25 -0.60
N VAL A 790 -8.13 33.87 0.17
CA VAL A 790 -6.80 34.28 -0.31
C VAL A 790 -5.88 33.08 -0.48
N CYS A 791 -5.83 32.17 0.50
CA CYS A 791 -4.86 31.08 0.48
C CYS A 791 -5.04 30.11 -0.72
N PRO A 792 -6.26 29.67 -1.07
CA PRO A 792 -6.47 28.84 -2.26
C PRO A 792 -6.21 29.59 -3.58
N ASN A 793 -6.24 30.92 -3.57
CA ASN A 793 -6.02 31.74 -4.76
C ASN A 793 -4.63 32.39 -4.79
N ARG A 794 -3.72 32.03 -3.87
CA ARG A 794 -2.43 32.70 -3.68
C ARG A 794 -1.60 32.86 -4.95
N TRP A 795 -1.50 31.81 -5.77
CA TRP A 795 -0.71 31.85 -7.00
C TRP A 795 -1.33 32.74 -8.07
N LEU A 796 -2.66 32.74 -8.19
CA LEU A 796 -3.36 33.67 -9.09
C LEU A 796 -3.18 35.11 -8.63
N LEU A 797 -3.27 35.36 -7.31
CA LEU A 797 -3.01 36.66 -6.72
C LEU A 797 -1.56 37.12 -6.94
N ARG A 798 -0.57 36.23 -6.80
CA ARG A 798 0.84 36.51 -7.13
C ARG A 798 1.02 36.93 -8.58
N VAL A 799 0.41 36.19 -9.53
CA VAL A 799 0.45 36.53 -10.96
C VAL A 799 -0.16 37.91 -11.22
N ALA A 800 -1.36 38.15 -10.68
CA ALA A 800 -2.06 39.41 -10.84
C ALA A 800 -1.24 40.58 -10.26
N LEU A 801 -0.68 40.39 -9.07
CA LEU A 801 0.11 41.40 -8.39
C LEU A 801 1.43 41.68 -9.10
N ALA A 802 2.13 40.64 -9.57
CA ALA A 802 3.31 40.80 -10.41
C ALA A 802 2.99 41.56 -11.71
N GLY A 803 1.83 41.30 -12.32
CA GLY A 803 1.33 42.05 -13.47
C GLY A 803 1.11 43.53 -13.15
N VAL A 804 0.38 43.84 -12.07
CA VAL A 804 0.15 45.22 -11.61
C VAL A 804 1.47 45.94 -11.33
N PHE A 805 2.40 45.27 -10.65
CA PHE A 805 3.70 45.83 -10.31
C PHE A 805 4.55 46.12 -11.55
N THR A 806 4.53 45.21 -12.53
CA THR A 806 5.20 45.40 -13.82
C THR A 806 4.63 46.62 -14.55
N ILE A 807 3.30 46.76 -14.57
CA ILE A 807 2.64 47.94 -15.16
C ILE A 807 3.07 49.22 -14.43
N LEU A 808 3.09 49.23 -13.09
CA LEU A 808 3.52 50.38 -12.30
C LEU A 808 4.98 50.77 -12.59
N ILE A 809 5.89 49.79 -12.68
CA ILE A 809 7.29 50.05 -13.05
C ILE A 809 7.37 50.61 -14.47
N VAL A 810 6.67 50.03 -15.44
CA VAL A 810 6.68 50.52 -16.83
C VAL A 810 6.14 51.94 -16.88
N LEU A 811 5.07 52.26 -16.16
CA LEU A 811 4.53 53.62 -16.07
C LEU A 811 5.53 54.59 -15.42
N LEU A 812 6.20 54.19 -14.35
CA LEU A 812 7.19 55.01 -13.64
C LEU A 812 8.44 55.26 -14.48
N VAL A 813 8.94 54.23 -15.19
CA VAL A 813 10.06 54.38 -16.13
C VAL A 813 9.65 55.23 -17.32
N SER A 814 8.45 55.03 -17.86
CA SER A 814 7.94 55.79 -19.01
C SER A 814 7.70 57.26 -18.67
N SER A 815 7.32 57.58 -17.44
CA SER A 815 7.08 58.97 -17.01
C SER A 815 8.36 59.83 -16.94
N VAL A 816 9.53 59.19 -16.87
CA VAL A 816 10.82 59.88 -17.03
C VAL A 816 10.87 60.55 -18.40
N TRP A 817 10.35 59.88 -19.43
CA TRP A 817 10.39 60.32 -20.83
C TRP A 817 9.13 61.06 -21.27
N ILE A 818 7.97 60.68 -20.73
CA ILE A 818 6.67 61.20 -21.14
C ILE A 818 6.16 62.17 -20.07
N TYR A 819 6.48 63.45 -20.23
CA TYR A 819 6.11 64.51 -19.29
C TYR A 819 4.60 64.55 -18.93
N PRO A 820 3.65 64.37 -19.89
CA PRO A 820 2.23 64.33 -19.57
C PRO A 820 1.83 63.21 -18.58
N LEU A 821 2.55 62.09 -18.58
CA LEU A 821 2.27 60.98 -17.66
C LEU A 821 2.53 61.37 -16.19
N ARG A 822 3.45 62.31 -15.93
CA ARG A 822 3.78 62.78 -14.58
C ARG A 822 2.59 63.42 -13.88
N ARG A 823 1.73 64.11 -14.63
CA ARG A 823 0.49 64.70 -14.10
C ARG A 823 -0.48 63.64 -13.58
N HIS A 824 -0.54 62.49 -14.23
CA HIS A 824 -1.39 61.37 -13.79
C HIS A 824 -0.79 60.60 -12.61
N LEU A 825 0.53 60.49 -12.51
CA LEU A 825 1.20 59.87 -11.35
C LEU A 825 0.93 60.61 -10.04
N ASN A 826 0.69 61.93 -10.10
CA ASN A 826 0.38 62.74 -8.92
C ASN A 826 -1.12 62.80 -8.61
N SER A 827 -1.96 62.11 -9.39
CA SER A 827 -3.40 62.06 -9.15
C SER A 827 -3.73 61.15 -7.96
N LEU A 828 -4.69 61.58 -7.14
CA LEU A 828 -5.23 60.81 -6.02
C LEU A 828 -5.60 59.35 -6.39
N PRO A 829 -6.21 59.05 -7.56
CA PRO A 829 -6.47 57.67 -7.94
C PRO A 829 -5.20 56.83 -8.16
N PHE A 830 -4.10 57.39 -8.67
CA PHE A 830 -2.85 56.64 -8.81
C PHE A 830 -2.23 56.28 -7.46
N VAL A 831 -2.23 57.24 -6.52
CA VAL A 831 -1.78 57.00 -5.14
C VAL A 831 -2.66 55.93 -4.46
N ALA A 832 -3.98 55.99 -4.64
CA ALA A 832 -4.90 54.99 -4.13
C ALA A 832 -4.63 53.58 -4.69
N VAL A 833 -4.34 53.46 -5.98
CA VAL A 833 -3.95 52.18 -6.62
C VAL A 833 -2.64 51.66 -6.04
N CYS A 834 -1.64 52.51 -5.83
CA CYS A 834 -0.37 52.11 -5.21
C CYS A 834 -0.59 51.60 -3.76
N CYS A 835 -1.35 52.34 -2.95
CA CYS A 835 -1.70 51.91 -1.59
C CYS A 835 -2.47 50.59 -1.59
N ALA A 836 -3.44 50.41 -2.49
CA ALA A 836 -4.20 49.17 -2.63
C ALA A 836 -3.32 47.98 -3.06
N ALA A 837 -2.36 48.21 -3.95
CA ALA A 837 -1.40 47.19 -4.37
C ALA A 837 -0.48 46.75 -3.22
N VAL A 838 0.00 47.71 -2.40
CA VAL A 838 0.81 47.42 -1.20
C VAL A 838 0.00 46.67 -0.15
N LEU A 839 -1.25 47.08 0.12
CA LEU A 839 -2.12 46.36 1.05
C LEU A 839 -2.42 44.94 0.57
N SER A 840 -2.71 44.76 -0.73
CA SER A 840 -2.95 43.44 -1.33
C SER A 840 -1.71 42.56 -1.25
N LEU A 841 -0.52 43.11 -1.45
CA LEU A 841 0.75 42.42 -1.29
C LEU A 841 0.96 41.93 0.15
N MET A 842 0.76 42.83 1.13
CA MET A 842 0.91 42.49 2.55
C MET A 842 -0.06 41.38 2.96
N LEU A 843 -1.29 41.41 2.43
CA LEU A 843 -2.29 40.35 2.61
C LEU A 843 -1.79 39.01 2.06
N VAL A 844 -1.22 39.00 0.85
CA VAL A 844 -0.64 37.81 0.22
C VAL A 844 0.57 37.30 1.02
N PHE A 845 1.38 38.17 1.63
CA PHE A 845 2.50 37.75 2.49
C PHE A 845 2.07 37.14 3.80
N ILE A 846 1.02 37.67 4.42
CA ILE A 846 0.48 37.10 5.64
C ILE A 846 -0.14 35.73 5.34
N ALA A 847 -0.86 35.63 4.23
CA ALA A 847 -1.51 34.39 3.81
C ALA A 847 -0.57 33.35 3.21
N ASP A 848 0.63 33.82 2.85
CA ASP A 848 1.68 33.22 2.04
C ASP A 848 2.85 32.58 2.82
N PRO A 849 2.86 31.31 3.26
CA PRO A 849 3.96 30.79 4.08
C PRO A 849 5.28 30.69 3.35
N PHE A 850 5.29 30.66 2.00
CA PHE A 850 6.53 30.77 1.24
C PHE A 850 7.31 32.04 1.62
N PHE A 851 6.58 33.12 1.89
CA PHE A 851 7.18 34.40 2.26
C PHE A 851 7.49 34.49 3.74
N MET A 852 7.02 33.57 4.61
CA MET A 852 7.38 33.57 6.05
C MET A 852 8.89 33.62 6.27
N HIS A 853 9.66 32.90 5.44
CA HIS A 853 11.12 32.84 5.55
C HIS A 853 11.82 34.09 4.99
N TYR A 854 11.13 34.88 4.16
CA TYR A 854 11.67 36.07 3.49
C TYR A 854 10.92 37.36 3.86
N LYS A 855 10.15 37.31 4.96
CA LYS A 855 9.24 38.39 5.37
C LYS A 855 10.01 39.70 5.54
N ILE A 856 11.23 39.64 6.07
CA ILE A 856 12.01 40.83 6.39
C ILE A 856 12.60 41.45 5.12
N GLU A 857 13.23 40.64 4.27
CA GLU A 857 13.93 41.07 3.06
C GLU A 857 12.96 41.67 2.05
N ILE A 858 11.80 41.05 1.87
CA ILE A 858 10.82 41.50 0.88
C ILE A 858 10.07 42.73 1.36
N VAL A 859 9.71 42.79 2.64
CA VAL A 859 9.13 44.01 3.24
C VAL A 859 10.12 45.17 3.13
N PHE A 860 11.41 44.93 3.37
CA PHE A 860 12.45 45.95 3.22
C PHE A 860 12.58 46.43 1.78
N ALA A 861 12.64 45.52 0.79
CA ALA A 861 12.68 45.87 -0.62
C ALA A 861 11.45 46.70 -1.03
N PHE A 862 10.26 46.38 -0.49
CA PHE A 862 9.04 47.13 -0.74
C PHE A 862 9.03 48.50 -0.07
N MET A 863 9.48 48.62 1.18
CA MET A 863 9.63 49.93 1.84
C MET A 863 10.57 50.83 1.04
N LEU A 864 11.67 50.28 0.53
CA LEU A 864 12.64 51.01 -0.29
C LEU A 864 12.03 51.47 -1.62
N LEU A 865 11.28 50.60 -2.31
CA LEU A 865 10.58 50.97 -3.54
C LEU A 865 9.49 52.01 -3.30
N THR A 866 8.67 51.84 -2.26
CA THR A 866 7.61 52.80 -1.90
C THR A 866 8.22 54.15 -1.53
N GLY A 867 9.32 54.14 -0.78
CA GLY A 867 10.12 55.32 -0.49
C GLY A 867 10.66 56.00 -1.75
N LEU A 868 11.15 55.23 -2.74
CA LEU A 868 11.56 55.74 -4.05
C LEU A 868 10.39 56.38 -4.82
N ILE A 869 9.22 55.73 -4.85
CA ILE A 869 8.02 56.26 -5.50
C ILE A 869 7.63 57.59 -4.84
N LEU A 870 7.55 57.65 -3.51
CA LEU A 870 7.23 58.88 -2.78
C LEU A 870 8.29 59.96 -2.97
N ALA A 871 9.57 59.61 -2.99
CA ALA A 871 10.66 60.56 -3.23
C ALA A 871 10.62 61.12 -4.66
N THR A 872 10.34 60.29 -5.67
CA THR A 872 10.16 60.76 -7.06
C THR A 872 8.93 61.65 -7.20
N ALA A 873 7.80 61.28 -6.59
CA ALA A 873 6.61 62.12 -6.56
C ALA A 873 6.88 63.47 -5.87
N TRP A 874 7.63 63.46 -4.76
CA TRP A 874 8.01 64.67 -4.03
C TRP A 874 8.97 65.56 -4.84
N LEU A 875 9.98 64.98 -5.49
CA LEU A 875 10.91 65.71 -6.38
C LEU A 875 10.15 66.37 -7.54
N VAL A 876 9.24 65.64 -8.18
CA VAL A 876 8.37 66.16 -9.24
C VAL A 876 7.49 67.31 -8.74
N ASN A 877 6.97 67.23 -7.51
CA ASN A 877 6.19 68.31 -6.90
C ASN A 877 7.05 69.55 -6.58
N ARG A 878 8.32 69.35 -6.25
CA ARG A 878 9.22 70.43 -5.82
C ARG A 878 9.82 71.21 -7.00
N GLU A 879 10.10 70.55 -8.11
CA GLU A 879 10.71 71.19 -9.29
C GLU A 879 9.69 71.94 -10.17
N GLY A 880 8.39 71.70 -9.98
CA GLY A 880 7.33 72.29 -10.81
C GLY A 880 7.41 71.82 -12.26
N GLU A 881 6.43 72.19 -13.11
CA GLU A 881 6.34 71.80 -14.53
C GLU A 881 7.44 72.46 -15.41
N LYS A 882 8.70 72.47 -14.98
CA LYS A 882 9.81 72.97 -15.80
C LYS A 882 10.46 71.82 -16.57
N PRO A 883 10.50 71.89 -17.91
CA PRO A 883 11.01 70.81 -18.77
C PRO A 883 12.45 70.41 -18.45
#